data_AF-A0A9E1UZU4-F1
#
_entry.id   AF-A0A9E1UZU4-F1
#
_cell.length_a   1.000
_cell.length_b   1.000
_cell.length_c   1.000
_cell.angle_alpha   90.00
_cell.angle_beta   90.00
_cell.angle_gamma   90.00
#
_symmetry.space_group_name_H-M   'P 1'
#
loop_
_entity.id
_entity.type
_entity.pdbx_description
1 polymer ?
#
loop_
_entity_poly.entity_id
_entity_poly.type
_entity_poly.pdbx_seq_one_letter_code
_entity_poly.pdbx_strand_id
1 'polypeptide(L)'
;INAVVMKNWESAILPIQSVDEATRMVVFRGPMKWAMVRGSRYYVEGFREALDAPGEWWVDREKGVLYYRPLPGEDMEKARVVAPRLAQLVVMKGEPAAGRYVEGLTFEGLTFAHTDNPVPDTGHSDWQAAVTIPAAIQADGTRKVQILRCDVRNIGWYGIWFRRGCSENRIEQCELRDLGAGGVRIGDQGRQKGTNATHHNTVHNNFIHDGSTDYYGAIPLWVGQASDNRLTHNEICDFNYTGISVGWSWGFAETTCHRNEIAWNHLHHLGRNVLYDMAAIYTLGISTGTTIHHNHIHHIWGFVEGYGAGGIYPDEGSSGLLIENNLVYLTQNGGLTVHYGKENMVRNNIFALGQRSQIHLGRADKGSSQTLLNNIIYYSEGGLYQRMSELHTGNNLYWHTDGPEAIEFPGALDLAGWQKKGNDEGSVVADPLFVNPKAFDFRLRPESPALGLGFKPFDIAAAGLVGADWRARATAIKRQKLDRLPEKERIAQPPLHADMEGMALGKPPSFGTVYGKTPTAGITVSDQQAAGGTRSLRFQDGPEVKQSYNPHLYYGAGLIGKHLAGSFDLFLEPGAVFTHQWRYGIGSFVGGVTFQARADGKATVNDTVICATPAGTWLHVEMAADMRNPALKTCWATVTVAGKPIAKAEAKVTTRFKAMDWVVFVSDATVKTGFYLDNIVLEAKNE
;
A
#
# COMPACT_ATOMS: atom_id res chain seq x y z
N ILE A 1 -14.83 -5.97 27.71
CA ILE A 1 -13.42 -5.63 27.46
C ILE A 1 -13.02 -6.18 26.10
N ASN A 2 -12.60 -5.30 25.19
CA ASN A 2 -12.13 -5.67 23.84
C ASN A 2 -10.70 -5.17 23.64
N ALA A 3 -9.91 -5.91 22.88
CA ALA A 3 -8.70 -5.37 22.24
C ALA A 3 -9.05 -4.97 20.81
N VAL A 4 -8.82 -3.72 20.44
CA VAL A 4 -8.97 -3.23 19.07
C VAL A 4 -7.59 -3.18 18.43
N VAL A 5 -7.38 -3.95 17.39
CA VAL A 5 -6.09 -4.13 16.73
C VAL A 5 -6.12 -3.49 15.35
N MET A 6 -5.18 -2.60 15.05
CA MET A 6 -4.98 -1.99 13.74
C MET A 6 -3.74 -2.57 13.07
N LYS A 7 -3.90 -3.14 11.88
CA LYS A 7 -2.79 -3.75 11.13
C LYS A 7 -3.08 -3.73 9.63
N ASN A 8 -2.06 -3.49 8.82
CA ASN A 8 -2.21 -3.45 7.36
C ASN A 8 -3.40 -2.56 6.95
N TRP A 9 -4.37 -3.16 6.25
CA TRP A 9 -5.60 -2.57 5.74
C TRP A 9 -6.86 -2.93 6.58
N GLU A 10 -6.70 -3.54 7.75
CA GLU A 10 -7.82 -4.02 8.58
C GLU A 10 -7.69 -3.62 10.05
N SER A 11 -8.85 -3.46 10.68
CA SER A 11 -8.98 -3.41 12.13
C SER A 11 -9.84 -4.56 12.63
N ALA A 12 -9.43 -5.18 13.73
CA ALA A 12 -10.18 -6.24 14.40
C ALA A 12 -10.61 -5.77 15.80
N ILE A 13 -11.85 -6.09 16.19
CA ILE A 13 -12.38 -5.88 17.55
C ILE A 13 -12.44 -7.26 18.21
N LEU A 14 -11.62 -7.50 19.23
CA LEU A 14 -11.37 -8.84 19.79
C LEU A 14 -11.72 -8.88 21.28
N PRO A 15 -12.86 -9.47 21.66
CA PRO A 15 -13.21 -9.69 23.05
C PRO A 15 -12.15 -10.57 23.75
N ILE A 16 -11.65 -10.09 24.88
CA ILE A 16 -10.65 -10.81 25.67
C ILE A 16 -11.33 -11.94 26.44
N GLN A 17 -10.80 -13.15 26.30
CA GLN A 17 -11.24 -14.33 27.04
C GLN A 17 -10.48 -14.48 28.36
N SER A 18 -9.15 -14.44 28.29
CA SER A 18 -8.28 -14.54 29.46
C SER A 18 -6.94 -13.83 29.23
N VAL A 19 -6.30 -13.45 30.33
CA VAL A 19 -4.95 -12.91 30.37
C VAL A 19 -4.16 -13.74 31.38
N ASP A 20 -3.01 -14.25 30.97
CA ASP A 20 -2.02 -14.88 31.84
C ASP A 20 -0.83 -13.94 31.96
N GLU A 21 -0.69 -13.31 33.11
CA GLU A 21 0.38 -12.34 33.38
C GLU A 21 1.76 -13.00 33.54
N ALA A 22 1.82 -14.26 33.99
CA ALA A 22 3.07 -14.97 34.17
C ALA A 22 3.70 -15.33 32.82
N THR A 23 2.87 -15.75 31.86
CA THR A 23 3.32 -16.08 30.50
C THR A 23 3.19 -14.90 29.52
N ARG A 24 2.57 -13.79 29.95
CA ARG A 24 2.23 -12.61 29.13
C ARG A 24 1.39 -12.96 27.90
N MET A 25 0.46 -13.89 28.07
CA MET A 25 -0.40 -14.38 27.00
C MET A 25 -1.81 -13.82 27.14
N VAL A 26 -2.36 -13.31 26.03
CA VAL A 26 -3.77 -12.90 25.92
C VAL A 26 -4.48 -13.87 24.99
N VAL A 27 -5.63 -14.40 25.42
CA VAL A 27 -6.49 -15.26 24.61
C VAL A 27 -7.75 -14.48 24.25
N PHE A 28 -8.11 -14.48 22.96
CA PHE A 28 -9.33 -13.84 22.45
C PHE A 28 -10.44 -14.87 22.23
N ARG A 29 -11.70 -14.43 22.35
CA ARG A 29 -12.88 -15.31 22.18
C ARG A 29 -13.16 -15.73 20.74
N GLY A 30 -12.63 -15.00 19.76
CA GLY A 30 -12.88 -15.27 18.35
C GLY A 30 -11.64 -15.15 17.46
N PRO A 31 -11.76 -15.61 16.21
CA PRO A 31 -10.63 -15.68 15.29
C PRO A 31 -10.31 -14.32 14.68
N MET A 32 -9.03 -14.13 14.36
CA MET A 32 -8.57 -13.03 13.50
C MET A 32 -8.45 -13.55 12.06
N LYS A 33 -8.88 -12.76 11.08
CA LYS A 33 -8.69 -13.09 9.66
C LYS A 33 -7.23 -13.01 9.23
N TRP A 34 -6.50 -12.10 9.86
CA TRP A 34 -5.08 -11.86 9.63
C TRP A 34 -4.33 -11.91 10.95
N ALA A 35 -3.18 -12.57 10.98
CA ALA A 35 -2.36 -12.66 12.19
C ALA A 35 -1.85 -11.27 12.62
N MET A 36 -1.69 -11.06 13.93
CA MET A 36 -0.89 -9.94 14.43
C MET A 36 0.57 -10.15 14.06
N VAL A 37 1.24 -9.08 13.66
CA VAL A 37 2.67 -9.09 13.38
C VAL A 37 3.37 -8.16 14.37
N ARG A 38 4.68 -8.36 14.56
CA ARG A 38 5.48 -7.43 15.35
C ARG A 38 5.31 -6.01 14.78
N GLY A 39 4.95 -5.05 15.63
CA GLY A 39 4.67 -3.67 15.23
C GLY A 39 3.18 -3.34 14.98
N SER A 40 2.28 -4.33 15.00
CA SER A 40 0.84 -4.06 14.98
C SER A 40 0.43 -3.21 16.19
N ARG A 41 -0.37 -2.16 15.95
CA ARG A 41 -0.88 -1.27 17.00
C ARG A 41 -2.19 -1.82 17.54
N TYR A 42 -2.46 -1.57 18.81
CA TYR A 42 -3.72 -1.91 19.44
C TYR A 42 -4.02 -0.98 20.61
N TYR A 43 -5.28 -0.93 21.01
CA TYR A 43 -5.71 -0.38 22.30
C TYR A 43 -6.74 -1.34 22.93
N VAL A 44 -7.03 -1.15 24.21
CA VAL A 44 -8.02 -1.94 24.96
C VAL A 44 -9.14 -1.02 25.42
N GLU A 45 -10.38 -1.47 25.32
CA GLU A 45 -11.57 -0.69 25.63
C GLU A 45 -12.61 -1.50 26.43
N GLY A 46 -13.63 -0.82 26.94
CA GLY A 46 -14.80 -1.45 27.56
C GLY A 46 -14.55 -2.03 28.95
N PHE A 47 -13.77 -1.32 29.77
CA PHE A 47 -13.54 -1.60 31.20
C PHE A 47 -13.54 -0.29 32.00
N ARG A 48 -13.83 -0.38 33.31
CA ARG A 48 -14.08 0.80 34.15
C ARG A 48 -12.83 1.63 34.40
N GLU A 49 -11.68 0.97 34.54
CA GLU A 49 -10.40 1.59 34.87
C GLU A 49 -9.84 2.41 33.71
N ALA A 50 -10.33 2.21 32.48
CA ALA A 50 -10.03 3.06 31.33
C ALA A 50 -10.84 4.36 31.31
N LEU A 51 -11.81 4.57 32.22
CA LEU A 51 -12.54 5.84 32.31
C LEU A 51 -11.68 6.88 33.05
N ASP A 52 -10.70 7.46 32.37
CA ASP A 52 -9.65 8.30 32.98
C ASP A 52 -9.47 9.68 32.34
N ALA A 53 -10.15 9.96 31.22
CA ALA A 53 -10.12 11.23 30.47
C ALA A 53 -11.52 11.84 30.27
N PRO A 54 -11.66 13.18 30.14
CA PRO A 54 -12.94 13.80 29.78
C PRO A 54 -13.43 13.35 28.40
N GLY A 55 -14.73 13.12 28.25
CA GLY A 55 -15.38 12.61 27.04
C GLY A 55 -15.52 11.08 26.99
N GLU A 56 -14.84 10.36 27.88
CA GLU A 56 -14.97 8.90 27.97
C GLU A 56 -16.21 8.47 28.76
N TRP A 57 -16.71 7.27 28.44
CA TRP A 57 -17.86 6.68 29.10
C TRP A 57 -17.68 5.16 29.26
N TRP A 58 -18.39 4.59 30.23
CA TRP A 58 -18.44 3.16 30.47
C TRP A 58 -19.82 2.75 31.02
N VAL A 59 -20.35 1.62 30.56
CA VAL A 59 -21.65 1.10 31.03
C VAL A 59 -21.43 -0.13 31.91
N ASP A 60 -21.88 -0.04 33.16
CA ASP A 60 -22.06 -1.18 34.05
C ASP A 60 -23.36 -1.89 33.63
N ARG A 61 -23.25 -2.90 32.76
CA ARG A 61 -24.41 -3.62 32.22
C ARG A 61 -25.13 -4.45 33.28
N GLU A 62 -24.44 -4.89 34.33
CA GLU A 62 -25.06 -5.64 35.42
C GLU A 62 -25.97 -4.75 36.27
N LYS A 63 -25.55 -3.51 36.52
CA LYS A 63 -26.34 -2.53 37.28
C LYS A 63 -27.26 -1.68 36.41
N GLY A 64 -27.06 -1.69 35.09
CA GLY A 64 -27.78 -0.81 34.16
C GLY A 64 -27.40 0.67 34.32
N VAL A 65 -26.15 0.97 34.67
CA VAL A 65 -25.69 2.34 34.97
C VAL A 65 -24.65 2.79 33.95
N LEU A 66 -24.87 3.96 33.33
CA LEU A 66 -23.89 4.66 32.50
C LEU A 66 -23.04 5.59 33.37
N TYR A 67 -21.73 5.43 33.30
CA TYR A 67 -20.75 6.36 33.84
C TYR A 67 -20.18 7.17 32.68
N TYR A 68 -20.11 8.49 32.84
CA TYR A 68 -19.57 9.41 31.84
C TYR A 68 -18.71 10.44 32.56
N ARG A 69 -17.55 10.78 31.98
CA ARG A 69 -16.68 11.85 32.48
C ARG A 69 -16.88 13.10 31.61
N PRO A 70 -17.62 14.11 32.09
CA PRO A 70 -18.03 15.24 31.24
C PRO A 70 -16.86 15.99 30.63
N LEU A 71 -17.04 16.49 29.42
CA LEU A 71 -16.07 17.40 28.80
C LEU A 71 -15.99 18.72 29.61
N PRO A 72 -14.85 19.43 29.58
CA PRO A 72 -14.74 20.72 30.25
C PRO A 72 -15.85 21.70 29.82
N GLY A 73 -16.63 22.17 30.81
CA GLY A 73 -17.74 23.10 30.58
C GLY A 73 -19.09 22.45 30.23
N GLU A 74 -19.16 21.13 30.16
CA GLU A 74 -20.41 20.42 29.91
C GLU A 74 -21.29 20.36 31.18
N ASP A 75 -22.49 20.93 31.08
CA ASP A 75 -23.49 20.91 32.14
C ASP A 75 -24.38 19.67 31.97
N MET A 76 -24.13 18.64 32.78
CA MET A 76 -24.87 17.37 32.71
C MET A 76 -26.35 17.48 33.10
N GLU A 77 -26.77 18.57 33.77
CA GLU A 77 -28.21 18.80 34.03
C GLU A 77 -28.96 19.24 32.77
N LYS A 78 -28.23 19.72 31.74
CA LYS A 78 -28.77 20.19 30.46
C LYS A 78 -28.35 19.33 29.27
N ALA A 79 -27.36 18.46 29.46
CA ALA A 79 -26.81 17.63 28.41
C ALA A 79 -27.87 16.70 27.82
N ARG A 80 -27.94 16.62 26.49
CA ARG A 80 -28.74 15.62 25.78
C ARG A 80 -27.88 14.37 25.57
N VAL A 81 -28.13 13.34 26.36
CA VAL A 81 -27.47 12.03 26.23
C VAL A 81 -28.36 11.11 25.40
N VAL A 82 -27.83 10.56 24.31
CA VAL A 82 -28.55 9.62 23.42
C VAL A 82 -27.83 8.29 23.42
N ALA A 83 -28.50 7.23 23.86
CA ALA A 83 -28.04 5.86 23.70
C ALA A 83 -28.80 5.21 22.53
N PRO A 84 -28.11 4.68 21.51
CA PRO A 84 -28.77 4.04 20.40
C PRO A 84 -29.38 2.69 20.81
N ARG A 85 -30.39 2.24 20.05
CA ARG A 85 -31.06 0.93 20.28
C ARG A 85 -31.18 0.08 19.02
N LEU A 86 -31.47 0.71 17.89
CA LEU A 86 -31.63 0.02 16.61
C LEU A 86 -30.32 0.06 15.84
N ALA A 87 -29.91 -1.06 15.24
CA ALA A 87 -28.76 -1.07 14.34
C ALA A 87 -29.15 -0.71 12.89
N GLN A 88 -30.44 -0.84 12.53
CA GLN A 88 -30.97 -0.47 11.21
C GLN A 88 -32.23 0.39 11.35
N LEU A 89 -32.34 1.40 10.49
CA LEU A 89 -33.45 2.36 10.48
C LEU A 89 -34.44 2.07 9.34
N VAL A 90 -33.94 1.78 8.14
CA VAL A 90 -34.76 1.52 6.95
C VAL A 90 -34.26 0.27 6.24
N VAL A 91 -35.16 -0.69 6.01
CA VAL A 91 -34.85 -1.91 5.26
C VAL A 91 -35.86 -2.08 4.12
N MET A 92 -35.38 -1.94 2.89
CA MET A 92 -36.16 -2.14 1.66
C MET A 92 -35.92 -3.56 1.12
N LYS A 93 -36.99 -4.35 1.00
CA LYS A 93 -36.92 -5.77 0.62
C LYS A 93 -37.73 -6.05 -0.66
N GLY A 94 -37.09 -5.90 -1.81
CA GLY A 94 -37.56 -6.44 -3.09
C GLY A 94 -37.13 -7.89 -3.30
N GLU A 95 -37.76 -8.56 -4.26
CA GLU A 95 -37.47 -9.92 -4.71
C GLU A 95 -37.25 -9.95 -6.24
N PRO A 96 -36.06 -9.54 -6.73
CA PRO A 96 -35.80 -9.37 -8.16
C PRO A 96 -35.98 -10.64 -9.01
N ALA A 97 -35.67 -11.80 -8.44
CA ALA A 97 -35.85 -13.10 -9.08
C ALA A 97 -37.32 -13.39 -9.41
N ALA A 98 -38.26 -12.84 -8.62
CA ALA A 98 -39.70 -12.96 -8.84
C ALA A 98 -40.31 -11.73 -9.54
N GLY A 99 -39.47 -10.78 -10.00
CA GLY A 99 -39.92 -9.55 -10.65
C GLY A 99 -40.58 -8.54 -9.71
N ARG A 100 -40.50 -8.71 -8.38
CA ARG A 100 -41.06 -7.78 -7.40
C ARG A 100 -39.96 -6.82 -6.93
N TYR A 101 -40.10 -5.53 -7.22
CA TYR A 101 -39.14 -4.50 -6.81
C TYR A 101 -39.77 -3.52 -5.83
N VAL A 102 -38.95 -2.91 -4.98
CA VAL A 102 -39.31 -1.68 -4.26
C VAL A 102 -38.91 -0.52 -5.16
N GLU A 103 -39.88 0.26 -5.64
CA GLU A 103 -39.62 1.25 -6.68
C GLU A 103 -40.30 2.60 -6.46
N GLY A 104 -39.68 3.65 -7.01
CA GLY A 104 -40.26 5.01 -7.06
C GLY A 104 -40.32 5.75 -5.72
N LEU A 105 -39.58 5.30 -4.69
CA LEU A 105 -39.52 5.98 -3.40
C LEU A 105 -38.55 7.15 -3.41
N THR A 106 -38.91 8.26 -2.77
CA THR A 106 -38.01 9.40 -2.53
C THR A 106 -37.98 9.73 -1.05
N PHE A 107 -36.79 9.71 -0.46
CA PHE A 107 -36.51 10.22 0.88
C PHE A 107 -35.81 11.56 0.72
N GLU A 108 -36.41 12.63 1.23
CA GLU A 108 -35.91 13.98 1.02
C GLU A 108 -35.88 14.79 2.31
N GLY A 109 -34.76 15.46 2.59
CA GLY A 109 -34.67 16.40 3.72
C GLY A 109 -34.74 15.74 5.10
N LEU A 110 -34.53 14.42 5.17
CA LEU A 110 -34.65 13.65 6.40
C LEU A 110 -33.32 13.52 7.13
N THR A 111 -33.39 13.39 8.45
CA THR A 111 -32.25 12.96 9.27
C THR A 111 -32.42 11.51 9.67
N PHE A 112 -31.43 10.69 9.34
CA PHE A 112 -31.31 9.30 9.80
C PHE A 112 -30.16 9.23 10.80
N ALA A 113 -30.46 8.95 12.08
CA ALA A 113 -29.44 9.04 13.11
C ALA A 113 -29.58 8.05 14.27
N HIS A 114 -28.47 7.88 14.99
CA HIS A 114 -28.36 7.16 16.26
C HIS A 114 -28.63 5.66 16.14
N THR A 115 -27.78 4.96 15.37
CA THR A 115 -27.82 3.49 15.33
C THR A 115 -26.76 2.86 16.20
N ASP A 116 -27.09 1.71 16.77
CA ASP A 116 -26.20 0.94 17.63
C ASP A 116 -25.16 0.17 16.81
N ASN A 117 -24.09 -0.27 17.45
CA ASN A 117 -23.05 -1.13 16.87
C ASN A 117 -22.96 -2.45 17.65
N PRO A 118 -23.88 -3.41 17.41
CA PRO A 118 -23.83 -4.69 18.10
C PRO A 118 -22.66 -5.54 17.59
N VAL A 119 -21.56 -5.56 18.35
CA VAL A 119 -20.41 -6.43 18.11
C VAL A 119 -20.70 -7.83 18.68
N PRO A 120 -20.53 -8.92 17.91
CA PRO A 120 -20.71 -10.28 18.40
C PRO A 120 -19.78 -10.62 19.58
N ASP A 121 -20.16 -11.61 20.41
CA ASP A 121 -19.31 -12.10 21.52
C ASP A 121 -17.97 -12.70 21.08
N THR A 122 -17.88 -13.09 19.81
CA THR A 122 -16.64 -13.53 19.16
C THR A 122 -15.82 -12.36 18.58
N GLY A 123 -16.30 -11.13 18.69
CA GLY A 123 -15.71 -9.96 18.06
C GLY A 123 -15.98 -9.85 16.58
N HIS A 124 -15.16 -9.04 15.92
CA HIS A 124 -15.20 -8.81 14.48
C HIS A 124 -13.77 -8.76 13.92
N SER A 125 -13.57 -9.43 12.78
CA SER A 125 -12.39 -9.31 11.93
C SER A 125 -12.79 -9.69 10.52
N ASP A 126 -12.31 -8.92 9.53
CA ASP A 126 -12.70 -9.07 8.13
C ASP A 126 -11.49 -9.22 7.20
N TRP A 127 -11.75 -9.62 5.96
CA TRP A 127 -10.70 -9.72 4.95
C TRP A 127 -10.21 -8.34 4.49
N GLN A 128 -11.16 -7.43 4.22
CA GLN A 128 -10.94 -6.04 3.80
C GLN A 128 -12.27 -5.27 3.95
N ALA A 129 -12.21 -3.93 3.99
CA ALA A 129 -13.37 -3.03 3.89
C ALA A 129 -14.43 -3.16 4.99
N ALA A 130 -14.18 -3.86 6.10
CA ALA A 130 -15.23 -4.23 7.07
C ALA A 130 -16.49 -4.77 6.37
N VAL A 131 -16.28 -5.58 5.33
CA VAL A 131 -17.29 -5.89 4.30
C VAL A 131 -18.51 -6.64 4.83
N THR A 132 -18.41 -7.28 6.00
CA THR A 132 -19.53 -7.98 6.63
C THR A 132 -20.44 -7.05 7.44
N ILE A 133 -20.03 -5.81 7.71
CA ILE A 133 -20.83 -4.84 8.47
C ILE A 133 -22.03 -4.38 7.62
N PRO A 134 -23.28 -4.48 8.14
CA PRO A 134 -24.49 -4.02 7.45
C PRO A 134 -24.59 -2.49 7.37
N ALA A 135 -25.73 -1.97 6.90
CA ALA A 135 -25.99 -0.54 6.85
C ALA A 135 -27.28 -0.12 7.57
N ALA A 136 -27.33 1.13 8.04
CA ALA A 136 -28.50 1.73 8.67
C ALA A 136 -29.69 1.83 7.71
N ILE A 137 -29.43 2.17 6.44
CA ILE A 137 -30.38 2.12 5.33
C ILE A 137 -29.92 1.03 4.37
N GLN A 138 -30.67 -0.07 4.29
CA GLN A 138 -30.27 -1.23 3.48
C GLN A 138 -31.37 -1.63 2.50
N ALA A 139 -30.96 -1.94 1.27
CA ALA A 139 -31.86 -2.24 0.17
C ALA A 139 -31.44 -3.50 -0.58
N ASP A 140 -32.42 -4.37 -0.84
CA ASP A 140 -32.38 -5.41 -1.86
C ASP A 140 -33.50 -5.16 -2.86
N GLY A 141 -33.23 -5.36 -4.16
CA GLY A 141 -34.25 -5.28 -5.21
C GLY A 141 -34.95 -3.92 -5.34
N THR A 142 -34.18 -2.83 -5.33
CA THR A 142 -34.72 -1.48 -5.49
C THR A 142 -34.55 -0.92 -6.89
N ARG A 143 -35.53 -0.13 -7.36
CA ARG A 143 -35.45 0.61 -8.63
C ARG A 143 -35.89 2.05 -8.48
N LYS A 144 -35.13 3.00 -9.02
CA LYS A 144 -35.52 4.42 -9.03
C LYS A 144 -35.84 4.96 -7.62
N VAL A 145 -35.16 4.43 -6.60
CA VAL A 145 -35.21 4.96 -5.23
C VAL A 145 -34.23 6.13 -5.13
N GLN A 146 -34.68 7.22 -4.51
CA GLN A 146 -33.91 8.44 -4.36
C GLN A 146 -33.74 8.79 -2.88
N ILE A 147 -32.52 9.09 -2.46
CA ILE A 147 -32.17 9.65 -1.15
C ILE A 147 -31.52 11.00 -1.42
N LEU A 148 -32.25 12.07 -1.16
CA LEU A 148 -31.92 13.43 -1.57
C LEU A 148 -31.82 14.34 -0.35
N ARG A 149 -30.81 15.22 -0.27
CA ARG A 149 -30.79 16.27 0.77
C ARG A 149 -30.93 15.75 2.21
N CYS A 150 -30.46 14.52 2.47
CA CYS A 150 -30.58 13.87 3.77
C CYS A 150 -29.30 14.03 4.61
N ASP A 151 -29.45 14.00 5.94
CA ASP A 151 -28.34 13.97 6.92
C ASP A 151 -28.31 12.56 7.56
N VAL A 152 -27.30 11.77 7.26
CA VAL A 152 -27.09 10.43 7.85
C VAL A 152 -25.96 10.53 8.85
N ARG A 153 -26.27 10.47 10.15
CA ARG A 153 -25.28 10.79 11.20
C ARG A 153 -25.36 9.95 12.46
N ASN A 154 -24.24 9.84 13.19
CA ASN A 154 -24.16 9.07 14.44
C ASN A 154 -24.62 7.61 14.21
N ILE A 155 -23.99 6.95 13.24
CA ILE A 155 -24.36 5.61 12.76
C ILE A 155 -23.28 4.62 13.18
N GLY A 156 -23.59 3.60 13.98
CA GLY A 156 -22.62 2.57 14.39
C GLY A 156 -22.06 1.68 13.27
N TRP A 157 -22.71 1.64 12.10
CA TRP A 157 -22.39 0.76 10.96
C TRP A 157 -22.11 1.56 9.67
N TYR A 158 -22.36 0.97 8.48
CA TYR A 158 -22.40 1.73 7.25
C TYR A 158 -23.66 2.60 7.17
N GLY A 159 -23.60 3.73 6.47
CA GLY A 159 -24.76 4.60 6.25
C GLY A 159 -25.83 3.96 5.36
N ILE A 160 -25.50 3.71 4.09
CA ILE A 160 -26.44 3.28 3.05
C ILE A 160 -25.87 2.08 2.28
N TRP A 161 -26.69 1.08 1.95
CA TRP A 161 -26.30 -0.05 1.11
C TRP A 161 -27.37 -0.44 0.09
N PHE A 162 -27.07 -0.23 -1.20
CA PHE A 162 -27.79 -0.85 -2.32
C PHE A 162 -27.15 -2.20 -2.67
N ARG A 163 -27.68 -3.29 -2.11
CA ARG A 163 -27.02 -4.61 -2.12
C ARG A 163 -27.25 -5.41 -3.40
N ARG A 164 -28.25 -6.29 -3.45
CA ARG A 164 -28.50 -7.19 -4.61
C ARG A 164 -29.67 -6.69 -5.44
N GLY A 165 -29.57 -6.79 -6.77
CA GLY A 165 -30.62 -6.41 -7.72
C GLY A 165 -31.10 -4.96 -7.61
N CYS A 166 -30.25 -4.06 -7.13
CA CYS A 166 -30.57 -2.64 -7.01
C CYS A 166 -30.11 -1.90 -8.27
N SER A 167 -31.01 -1.16 -8.92
CA SER A 167 -30.65 -0.41 -10.13
C SER A 167 -31.33 0.94 -10.26
N GLU A 168 -30.69 1.87 -10.97
CA GLU A 168 -31.24 3.21 -11.25
C GLU A 168 -31.57 4.01 -9.99
N ASN A 169 -30.89 3.74 -8.86
CA ASN A 169 -31.09 4.47 -7.61
C ASN A 169 -30.14 5.66 -7.51
N ARG A 170 -30.51 6.66 -6.70
CA ARG A 170 -29.76 7.91 -6.55
C ARG A 170 -29.57 8.28 -5.09
N ILE A 171 -28.34 8.60 -4.71
CA ILE A 171 -27.99 9.27 -3.45
C ILE A 171 -27.37 10.61 -3.86
N GLU A 172 -28.03 11.71 -3.51
CA GLU A 172 -27.61 13.03 -3.97
C GLU A 172 -27.75 14.11 -2.92
N GLN A 173 -26.75 15.00 -2.85
CA GLN A 173 -26.77 16.14 -1.93
C GLN A 173 -27.02 15.69 -0.50
N CYS A 174 -26.44 14.58 -0.07
CA CYS A 174 -26.53 14.12 1.31
C CYS A 174 -25.25 14.45 2.08
N GLU A 175 -25.38 14.65 3.39
CA GLU A 175 -24.28 14.71 4.34
C GLU A 175 -24.26 13.38 5.11
N LEU A 176 -23.16 12.63 5.03
CA LEU A 176 -22.96 11.37 5.73
C LEU A 176 -21.77 11.55 6.68
N ARG A 177 -22.00 11.50 7.99
CA ARG A 177 -20.98 11.88 8.99
C ARG A 177 -21.09 11.12 10.31
N ASP A 178 -20.00 11.02 11.05
CA ASP A 178 -19.94 10.24 12.30
C ASP A 178 -20.45 8.81 12.09
N LEU A 179 -19.63 8.04 11.38
CA LEU A 179 -19.94 6.68 10.92
C LEU A 179 -18.96 5.68 11.54
N GLY A 180 -19.47 4.69 12.27
CA GLY A 180 -18.71 3.58 12.83
C GLY A 180 -17.98 2.81 11.74
N ALA A 181 -18.62 2.60 10.58
CA ALA A 181 -17.99 2.06 9.38
C ALA A 181 -17.93 3.09 8.24
N GLY A 182 -18.43 2.77 7.04
CA GLY A 182 -18.36 3.64 5.87
C GLY A 182 -19.67 4.33 5.49
N GLY A 183 -19.67 5.08 4.39
CA GLY A 183 -20.81 5.87 3.93
C GLY A 183 -21.80 5.05 3.12
N VAL A 184 -21.45 4.76 1.86
CA VAL A 184 -22.30 4.12 0.87
C VAL A 184 -21.67 2.85 0.33
N ARG A 185 -22.47 1.80 0.23
CA ARG A 185 -22.13 0.54 -0.43
C ARG A 185 -23.03 0.28 -1.63
N ILE A 186 -22.45 -0.20 -2.72
CA ILE A 186 -23.17 -0.65 -3.92
C ILE A 186 -22.70 -2.04 -4.32
N GLY A 187 -23.65 -2.95 -4.54
CA GLY A 187 -23.37 -4.34 -4.86
C GLY A 187 -23.07 -5.18 -3.62
N ASP A 188 -22.82 -6.47 -3.83
CA ASP A 188 -22.43 -7.43 -2.79
C ASP A 188 -21.05 -8.02 -3.14
N GLN A 189 -20.50 -8.85 -2.25
CA GLN A 189 -19.25 -9.57 -2.48
C GLN A 189 -19.39 -10.66 -3.56
N GLY A 190 -20.60 -11.22 -3.70
CA GLY A 190 -20.89 -12.29 -4.65
C GLY A 190 -21.21 -11.76 -6.05
N ARG A 191 -20.72 -12.46 -7.07
CA ARG A 191 -21.04 -12.22 -8.49
C ARG A 191 -22.50 -12.57 -8.78
N GLN A 192 -23.39 -11.59 -8.62
CA GLN A 192 -24.79 -11.74 -8.99
C GLN A 192 -24.97 -11.62 -10.52
N LYS A 193 -25.92 -12.36 -11.07
CA LYS A 193 -26.26 -12.34 -12.51
C LYS A 193 -27.77 -12.15 -12.69
N GLY A 194 -28.19 -11.80 -13.91
CA GLY A 194 -29.60 -11.59 -14.25
C GLY A 194 -30.24 -10.49 -13.41
N THR A 195 -31.46 -10.72 -12.93
CA THR A 195 -32.23 -9.72 -12.16
C THR A 195 -31.62 -9.37 -10.80
N ASN A 196 -30.70 -10.19 -10.27
CA ASN A 196 -29.99 -9.89 -9.02
C ASN A 196 -28.71 -9.05 -9.23
N ALA A 197 -28.32 -8.76 -10.47
CA ALA A 197 -27.18 -7.89 -10.75
C ALA A 197 -27.49 -6.44 -10.33
N THR A 198 -26.55 -5.81 -9.61
CA THR A 198 -26.68 -4.41 -9.16
C THR A 198 -25.94 -3.52 -10.14
N HIS A 199 -26.61 -2.48 -10.66
CA HIS A 199 -26.05 -1.64 -11.71
C HIS A 199 -26.69 -0.26 -11.82
N HIS A 200 -26.07 0.67 -12.54
CA HIS A 200 -26.69 1.97 -12.88
C HIS A 200 -27.13 2.80 -11.66
N ASN A 201 -26.44 2.69 -10.53
CA ASN A 201 -26.71 3.52 -9.35
C ASN A 201 -25.81 4.77 -9.36
N THR A 202 -26.31 5.87 -8.84
CA THR A 202 -25.61 7.17 -8.82
C THR A 202 -25.41 7.64 -7.38
N VAL A 203 -24.17 7.99 -7.04
CA VAL A 203 -23.80 8.68 -5.80
C VAL A 203 -23.17 10.00 -6.21
N HIS A 204 -23.96 11.07 -6.14
CA HIS A 204 -23.62 12.35 -6.73
C HIS A 204 -23.68 13.50 -5.74
N ASN A 205 -22.65 14.34 -5.68
CA ASN A 205 -22.68 15.57 -4.89
C ASN A 205 -22.96 15.36 -3.40
N ASN A 206 -22.37 14.32 -2.80
CA ASN A 206 -22.52 14.04 -1.37
C ASN A 206 -21.26 14.45 -0.61
N PHE A 207 -21.45 14.91 0.63
CA PHE A 207 -20.37 15.20 1.54
C PHE A 207 -20.26 14.07 2.57
N ILE A 208 -19.19 13.27 2.50
CA ILE A 208 -19.02 12.05 3.29
C ILE A 208 -17.75 12.21 4.13
N HIS A 209 -17.90 12.37 5.45
CA HIS A 209 -16.78 12.72 6.32
C HIS A 209 -16.88 12.09 7.71
N ASP A 210 -15.81 12.18 8.51
CA ASP A 210 -15.77 11.72 9.90
C ASP A 210 -16.30 10.29 10.09
N GLY A 211 -15.75 9.31 9.38
CA GLY A 211 -16.18 7.92 9.49
C GLY A 211 -15.03 6.96 9.81
N SER A 212 -15.33 5.66 9.77
CA SER A 212 -14.44 4.57 10.17
C SER A 212 -13.97 4.68 11.63
N THR A 213 -14.84 5.13 12.54
CA THR A 213 -14.51 5.35 13.95
C THR A 213 -14.39 4.06 14.76
N ASP A 214 -15.23 3.05 14.45
CA ASP A 214 -15.19 1.73 15.09
C ASP A 214 -14.47 0.71 14.20
N TYR A 215 -14.71 0.80 12.89
CA TYR A 215 -14.17 -0.08 11.87
C TYR A 215 -13.21 0.70 10.97
N TYR A 216 -11.97 0.87 11.44
CA TYR A 216 -10.94 1.68 10.78
C TYR A 216 -10.66 1.29 9.32
N GLY A 217 -10.84 0.01 8.96
CA GLY A 217 -10.69 -0.49 7.59
C GLY A 217 -11.91 -0.28 6.68
N ALA A 218 -12.98 0.36 7.15
CA ALA A 218 -14.18 0.63 6.37
C ALA A 218 -13.96 1.75 5.33
N ILE A 219 -14.84 1.80 4.33
CA ILE A 219 -14.64 2.62 3.13
C ILE A 219 -15.84 3.55 2.93
N PRO A 220 -15.65 4.88 2.78
CA PRO A 220 -16.75 5.82 2.60
C PRO A 220 -17.61 5.51 1.38
N LEU A 221 -17.00 5.14 0.24
CA LEU A 221 -17.71 4.70 -0.96
C LEU A 221 -17.14 3.36 -1.45
N TRP A 222 -17.90 2.29 -1.29
CA TRP A 222 -17.49 0.95 -1.70
C TRP A 222 -18.43 0.37 -2.76
N VAL A 223 -17.86 -0.06 -3.89
CA VAL A 223 -18.56 -0.78 -4.96
C VAL A 223 -17.97 -2.17 -5.05
N GLY A 224 -18.77 -3.19 -4.73
CA GLY A 224 -18.40 -4.60 -4.83
C GLY A 224 -18.56 -5.13 -6.26
N GLN A 225 -19.34 -6.20 -6.41
CA GLN A 225 -19.72 -6.76 -7.70
C GLN A 225 -20.92 -5.99 -8.28
N ALA A 226 -20.66 -4.81 -8.86
CA ALA A 226 -21.67 -3.95 -9.50
C ALA A 226 -21.09 -3.11 -10.64
N SER A 227 -21.94 -2.74 -11.61
CA SER A 227 -21.51 -2.14 -12.87
C SER A 227 -22.28 -0.90 -13.28
N ASP A 228 -21.73 -0.12 -14.20
CA ASP A 228 -22.41 1.05 -14.79
C ASP A 228 -22.79 2.11 -13.75
N ASN A 229 -22.11 2.16 -12.59
CA ASN A 229 -22.40 3.11 -11.52
C ASN A 229 -21.64 4.42 -11.72
N ARG A 230 -22.18 5.51 -11.18
CA ARG A 230 -21.59 6.85 -11.27
C ARG A 230 -21.32 7.39 -9.88
N LEU A 231 -20.05 7.60 -9.55
CA LEU A 231 -19.58 8.19 -8.30
C LEU A 231 -18.99 9.55 -8.63
N THR A 232 -19.81 10.61 -8.56
CA THR A 232 -19.42 11.93 -9.09
C THR A 232 -19.63 13.10 -8.16
N HIS A 233 -18.72 14.08 -8.19
CA HIS A 233 -18.85 15.32 -7.41
C HIS A 233 -18.97 15.13 -5.89
N ASN A 234 -18.50 14.01 -5.34
CA ASN A 234 -18.51 13.81 -3.89
C ASN A 234 -17.27 14.44 -3.26
N GLU A 235 -17.39 14.95 -2.04
CA GLU A 235 -16.25 15.29 -1.18
C GLU A 235 -16.14 14.25 -0.07
N ILE A 236 -14.96 13.64 0.05
CA ILE A 236 -14.70 12.51 0.96
C ILE A 236 -13.48 12.82 1.79
N CYS A 237 -13.64 12.86 3.12
CA CYS A 237 -12.53 13.20 4.01
C CYS A 237 -12.62 12.64 5.43
N ASP A 238 -11.49 12.68 6.15
CA ASP A 238 -11.41 12.37 7.57
C ASP A 238 -11.68 10.90 7.94
N PHE A 239 -11.46 9.97 6.99
CA PHE A 239 -11.48 8.51 7.19
C PHE A 239 -10.09 7.92 7.44
N ASN A 240 -10.04 6.77 8.10
CA ASN A 240 -8.82 6.09 8.56
C ASN A 240 -8.19 5.14 7.52
N TYR A 241 -8.79 5.00 6.34
CA TYR A 241 -8.35 4.09 5.27
C TYR A 241 -8.71 4.66 3.87
N THR A 242 -8.91 3.81 2.87
CA THR A 242 -9.23 4.14 1.47
C THR A 242 -10.52 4.94 1.35
N GLY A 243 -10.56 5.89 0.39
CA GLY A 243 -11.73 6.74 0.13
C GLY A 243 -12.81 6.08 -0.74
N ILE A 244 -12.44 5.73 -1.97
CA ILE A 244 -13.31 5.03 -2.93
C ILE A 244 -12.67 3.69 -3.25
N SER A 245 -13.43 2.59 -3.15
CA SER A 245 -12.99 1.25 -3.57
C SER A 245 -13.97 0.66 -4.56
N VAL A 246 -13.49 0.25 -5.74
CA VAL A 246 -14.33 -0.32 -6.81
C VAL A 246 -13.79 -1.66 -7.30
N GLY A 247 -14.62 -2.69 -7.20
CA GLY A 247 -14.28 -4.06 -7.58
C GLY A 247 -14.07 -4.97 -6.37
N TRP A 248 -14.25 -6.27 -6.58
CA TRP A 248 -14.13 -7.29 -5.53
C TRP A 248 -13.71 -8.66 -6.11
N SER A 249 -12.72 -8.65 -7.00
CA SER A 249 -12.16 -9.85 -7.62
C SER A 249 -10.63 -9.80 -7.58
N TRP A 250 -10.00 -10.64 -6.77
CA TRP A 250 -8.54 -10.72 -6.67
C TRP A 250 -7.93 -11.40 -7.90
N GLY A 251 -6.85 -10.79 -8.39
CA GLY A 251 -6.17 -11.21 -9.60
C GLY A 251 -7.05 -11.12 -10.84
N PHE A 252 -6.77 -11.95 -11.84
CA PHE A 252 -7.50 -11.95 -13.11
C PHE A 252 -8.78 -12.81 -13.06
N ALA A 253 -9.39 -12.98 -11.89
CA ALA A 253 -10.62 -13.76 -11.73
C ALA A 253 -11.81 -13.09 -12.44
N GLU A 254 -12.83 -13.88 -12.78
CA GLU A 254 -14.09 -13.37 -13.33
C GLU A 254 -14.69 -12.31 -12.39
N THR A 255 -15.29 -11.29 -13.00
CA THR A 255 -15.85 -10.09 -12.35
C THR A 255 -17.10 -9.66 -13.08
N THR A 256 -18.07 -9.12 -12.32
CA THR A 256 -19.25 -8.44 -12.86
C THR A 256 -19.19 -6.94 -12.54
N CYS A 257 -17.99 -6.42 -12.26
CA CYS A 257 -17.72 -5.01 -11.98
C CYS A 257 -16.99 -4.38 -13.17
N HIS A 258 -17.69 -3.57 -13.95
CA HIS A 258 -17.17 -2.92 -15.16
C HIS A 258 -17.94 -1.63 -15.46
N ARG A 259 -17.34 -0.75 -16.27
CA ARG A 259 -17.95 0.51 -16.74
C ARG A 259 -18.44 1.44 -15.62
N ASN A 260 -17.73 1.46 -14.49
CA ASN A 260 -18.03 2.43 -13.43
C ASN A 260 -17.33 3.76 -13.73
N GLU A 261 -17.97 4.88 -13.42
CA GLU A 261 -17.41 6.23 -13.56
C GLU A 261 -17.07 6.78 -12.17
N ILE A 262 -15.79 7.07 -11.94
CA ILE A 262 -15.28 7.71 -10.71
C ILE A 262 -14.73 9.07 -11.09
N ALA A 263 -15.57 10.10 -11.00
CA ALA A 263 -15.24 11.39 -11.63
C ALA A 263 -15.53 12.62 -10.79
N TRP A 264 -14.69 13.65 -10.92
CA TRP A 264 -14.92 14.95 -10.29
C TRP A 264 -15.07 14.89 -8.76
N ASN A 265 -14.51 13.87 -8.09
CA ASN A 265 -14.56 13.79 -6.63
C ASN A 265 -13.39 14.56 -6.01
N HIS A 266 -13.59 15.07 -4.81
CA HIS A 266 -12.54 15.68 -3.99
C HIS A 266 -12.26 14.76 -2.80
N LEU A 267 -11.09 14.13 -2.76
CA LEU A 267 -10.72 13.17 -1.72
C LEU A 267 -9.54 13.69 -0.94
N HIS A 268 -9.68 13.86 0.37
CA HIS A 268 -8.59 14.37 1.18
C HIS A 268 -8.60 13.96 2.64
N HIS A 269 -7.45 14.09 3.30
CA HIS A 269 -7.32 13.78 4.73
C HIS A 269 -7.71 12.33 5.04
N LEU A 270 -7.19 11.40 4.23
CA LEU A 270 -7.48 9.97 4.32
C LEU A 270 -6.30 9.20 4.92
N GLY A 271 -6.60 8.05 5.52
CA GLY A 271 -5.63 7.16 6.16
C GLY A 271 -5.26 7.61 7.57
N ARG A 272 -5.09 8.93 7.76
CA ARG A 272 -4.84 9.58 9.06
C ARG A 272 -3.70 8.95 9.87
N ASN A 273 -2.72 8.35 9.19
CA ASN A 273 -1.63 7.57 9.78
C ASN A 273 -2.11 6.35 10.60
N VAL A 274 -3.30 5.80 10.34
CA VAL A 274 -3.89 4.67 11.08
C VAL A 274 -3.65 3.33 10.37
N LEU A 275 -4.17 3.18 9.17
CA LEU A 275 -3.96 1.97 8.35
C LEU A 275 -3.02 2.26 7.18
N TYR A 276 -2.68 1.25 6.40
CA TYR A 276 -1.82 1.35 5.21
C TYR A 276 -2.20 0.28 4.19
N ASP A 277 -1.51 0.24 3.06
CA ASP A 277 -1.90 -0.53 1.87
C ASP A 277 -3.24 -0.03 1.34
N MET A 278 -3.28 1.27 1.07
CA MET A 278 -4.49 2.02 0.83
C MET A 278 -4.29 3.08 -0.25
N ALA A 279 -5.38 3.67 -0.72
CA ALA A 279 -5.31 4.87 -1.54
C ALA A 279 -6.58 5.72 -1.46
N ALA A 280 -6.55 6.94 -1.97
CA ALA A 280 -7.77 7.72 -2.10
C ALA A 280 -8.79 7.00 -3.01
N ILE A 281 -8.34 6.50 -4.15
CA ILE A 281 -9.13 5.66 -5.06
C ILE A 281 -8.41 4.33 -5.24
N TYR A 282 -9.10 3.23 -4.97
CA TYR A 282 -8.59 1.86 -5.06
C TYR A 282 -9.49 1.04 -6.00
N THR A 283 -8.89 0.18 -6.82
CA THR A 283 -9.63 -0.75 -7.68
C THR A 283 -9.13 -2.17 -7.56
N LEU A 284 -10.00 -3.14 -7.89
CA LEU A 284 -9.66 -4.55 -7.81
C LEU A 284 -10.30 -5.37 -8.93
N GLY A 285 -9.49 -6.15 -9.64
CA GLY A 285 -9.93 -7.04 -10.73
C GLY A 285 -10.17 -6.35 -12.08
N ILE A 286 -10.39 -7.16 -13.12
CA ILE A 286 -10.63 -6.67 -14.48
C ILE A 286 -11.85 -5.74 -14.48
N SER A 287 -11.72 -4.53 -15.01
CA SER A 287 -12.73 -3.48 -14.85
C SER A 287 -12.94 -2.70 -16.14
N THR A 288 -12.93 -3.38 -17.29
CA THR A 288 -12.97 -2.77 -18.63
C THR A 288 -14.04 -1.68 -18.76
N GLY A 289 -13.63 -0.53 -19.31
CA GLY A 289 -14.48 0.63 -19.52
C GLY A 289 -14.75 1.45 -18.25
N THR A 290 -14.19 1.07 -17.10
CA THR A 290 -14.19 1.92 -15.90
C THR A 290 -13.25 3.09 -16.09
N THR A 291 -13.70 4.28 -15.72
CA THR A 291 -12.96 5.53 -15.87
C THR A 291 -12.75 6.21 -14.51
N ILE A 292 -11.54 6.74 -14.30
CA ILE A 292 -11.14 7.50 -13.11
C ILE A 292 -10.64 8.85 -13.60
N HIS A 293 -11.45 9.91 -13.48
CA HIS A 293 -11.07 11.19 -14.08
C HIS A 293 -11.48 12.46 -13.36
N HIS A 294 -10.69 13.51 -13.54
CA HIS A 294 -10.98 14.84 -12.98
C HIS A 294 -11.13 14.85 -11.45
N ASN A 295 -10.54 13.88 -10.75
CA ASN A 295 -10.57 13.85 -9.29
C ASN A 295 -9.45 14.74 -8.71
N HIS A 296 -9.75 15.42 -7.61
CA HIS A 296 -8.81 16.20 -6.82
C HIS A 296 -8.45 15.41 -5.56
N ILE A 297 -7.19 15.01 -5.42
CA ILE A 297 -6.75 14.09 -4.37
C ILE A 297 -5.59 14.68 -3.59
N HIS A 298 -5.70 14.78 -2.26
CA HIS A 298 -4.57 15.22 -1.43
C HIS A 298 -4.59 14.85 0.05
N HIS A 299 -3.41 14.90 0.68
CA HIS A 299 -3.23 14.58 2.11
C HIS A 299 -3.65 13.12 2.41
N ILE A 300 -2.96 12.19 1.77
CA ILE A 300 -3.22 10.75 1.88
C ILE A 300 -2.04 10.12 2.62
N TRP A 301 -2.26 9.78 3.90
CA TRP A 301 -1.19 9.37 4.80
C TRP A 301 -1.54 8.07 5.51
N GLY A 302 -0.78 7.02 5.21
CA GLY A 302 -0.88 5.74 5.89
C GLY A 302 0.05 5.67 7.10
N PHE A 303 -0.06 4.60 7.87
CA PHE A 303 0.87 4.35 8.96
C PHE A 303 2.31 4.31 8.45
N VAL A 304 3.21 5.02 9.13
CA VAL A 304 4.57 5.27 8.65
C VAL A 304 5.41 4.00 8.46
N GLU A 305 5.16 2.95 9.25
CA GLU A 305 5.88 1.68 9.16
C GLU A 305 5.22 0.70 8.16
N GLY A 306 4.10 1.11 7.56
CA GLY A 306 3.32 0.30 6.65
C GLY A 306 3.81 0.31 5.20
N TYR A 307 3.12 -0.47 4.36
CA TYR A 307 3.34 -0.55 2.91
C TYR A 307 3.24 0.82 2.22
N GLY A 308 2.32 1.68 2.69
CA GLY A 308 2.14 3.03 2.19
C GLY A 308 0.69 3.42 1.96
N ALA A 309 0.48 4.62 1.43
CA ALA A 309 -0.82 5.17 1.06
C ALA A 309 -0.71 6.03 -0.20
N GLY A 310 -1.39 5.63 -1.28
CA GLY A 310 -1.29 6.28 -2.59
C GLY A 310 -2.47 7.15 -2.97
N GLY A 311 -2.37 7.83 -4.11
CA GLY A 311 -3.50 8.56 -4.69
C GLY A 311 -4.51 7.64 -5.37
N ILE A 312 -4.10 7.04 -6.49
CA ILE A 312 -4.89 6.09 -7.27
C ILE A 312 -4.17 4.74 -7.27
N TYR A 313 -4.85 3.70 -6.81
CA TYR A 313 -4.30 2.37 -6.62
C TYR A 313 -5.06 1.27 -7.37
N PRO A 314 -4.65 0.96 -8.61
CA PRO A 314 -5.02 -0.28 -9.27
C PRO A 314 -4.33 -1.49 -8.61
N ASP A 315 -5.04 -2.12 -7.68
CA ASP A 315 -4.56 -3.32 -6.98
C ASP A 315 -4.84 -4.59 -7.81
N GLU A 316 -4.61 -5.78 -7.23
CA GLU A 316 -4.58 -7.08 -7.87
C GLU A 316 -5.58 -7.29 -9.01
N GLY A 317 -5.06 -7.38 -10.23
CA GLY A 317 -5.82 -7.70 -11.44
C GLY A 317 -6.54 -6.52 -12.09
N SER A 318 -6.43 -5.31 -11.54
CA SER A 318 -7.04 -4.09 -12.08
C SER A 318 -6.61 -3.84 -13.52
N SER A 319 -7.52 -4.07 -14.47
CA SER A 319 -7.19 -4.10 -15.90
C SER A 319 -8.23 -3.38 -16.75
N GLY A 320 -7.78 -2.78 -17.86
CA GLY A 320 -8.63 -2.06 -18.82
C GLY A 320 -9.22 -0.75 -18.27
N LEU A 321 -8.52 -0.12 -17.33
CA LEU A 321 -8.90 1.18 -16.76
C LEU A 321 -8.45 2.34 -17.64
N LEU A 322 -9.24 3.42 -17.64
CA LEU A 322 -8.80 4.74 -18.10
C LEU A 322 -8.67 5.68 -16.90
N ILE A 323 -7.45 6.16 -16.65
CA ILE A 323 -7.09 7.05 -15.56
C ILE A 323 -6.59 8.37 -16.16
N GLU A 324 -7.42 9.42 -16.16
CA GLU A 324 -7.08 10.67 -16.84
C GLU A 324 -7.52 11.95 -16.15
N ASN A 325 -6.77 13.03 -16.38
CA ASN A 325 -7.12 14.38 -15.90
C ASN A 325 -7.25 14.46 -14.37
N ASN A 326 -6.57 13.62 -13.59
CA ASN A 326 -6.59 13.70 -12.13
C ASN A 326 -5.46 14.60 -11.63
N LEU A 327 -5.74 15.38 -10.58
CA LEU A 327 -4.71 16.09 -9.81
C LEU A 327 -4.51 15.36 -8.48
N VAL A 328 -3.30 14.84 -8.27
CA VAL A 328 -2.95 14.10 -7.06
C VAL A 328 -1.69 14.68 -6.44
N TYR A 329 -1.76 15.06 -5.17
CA TYR A 329 -0.59 15.58 -4.46
C TYR A 329 -0.59 15.32 -2.96
N LEU A 330 0.57 15.40 -2.30
CA LEU A 330 0.71 15.13 -0.86
C LEU A 330 0.20 13.73 -0.47
N THR A 331 0.85 12.72 -1.03
CA THR A 331 0.59 11.31 -0.74
C THR A 331 1.84 10.64 -0.19
N GLN A 332 1.67 9.58 0.59
CA GLN A 332 2.81 8.79 1.06
C GLN A 332 3.48 8.05 -0.12
N ASN A 333 2.69 7.44 -1.00
CA ASN A 333 3.13 6.67 -2.16
C ASN A 333 2.48 7.22 -3.44
N GLY A 334 3.05 8.30 -3.99
CA GLY A 334 2.84 8.74 -5.36
C GLY A 334 1.42 9.07 -5.80
N GLY A 335 1.31 9.47 -7.07
CA GLY A 335 0.03 9.68 -7.72
C GLY A 335 -0.64 8.37 -8.14
N LEU A 336 0.18 7.42 -8.58
CA LEU A 336 -0.22 6.11 -9.06
C LEU A 336 0.51 5.02 -8.29
N THR A 337 -0.22 4.06 -7.72
CA THR A 337 0.34 2.86 -7.08
C THR A 337 -0.26 1.62 -7.71
N VAL A 338 0.52 0.76 -8.35
CA VAL A 338 0.00 -0.44 -9.02
C VAL A 338 0.54 -1.67 -8.31
N HIS A 339 -0.34 -2.59 -7.91
CA HIS A 339 0.12 -3.90 -7.42
C HIS A 339 0.41 -4.82 -8.61
N TYR A 340 -0.62 -5.16 -9.39
CA TYR A 340 -0.50 -5.65 -10.76
C TYR A 340 -1.82 -5.56 -11.51
N GLY A 341 -1.74 -5.40 -12.81
CA GLY A 341 -2.88 -5.21 -13.70
C GLY A 341 -2.43 -5.01 -15.15
N LYS A 342 -3.34 -5.14 -16.10
CA LYS A 342 -3.03 -5.10 -17.54
C LYS A 342 -3.76 -3.99 -18.26
N GLU A 343 -3.11 -3.42 -19.26
CA GLU A 343 -3.75 -2.54 -20.26
C GLU A 343 -4.47 -1.33 -19.63
N ASN A 344 -3.93 -0.80 -18.52
CA ASN A 344 -4.43 0.44 -17.95
C ASN A 344 -3.80 1.63 -18.70
N MET A 345 -4.66 2.55 -19.15
CA MET A 345 -4.26 3.81 -19.77
C MET A 345 -4.24 4.91 -18.71
N VAL A 346 -3.07 5.49 -18.46
CA VAL A 346 -2.84 6.58 -17.51
C VAL A 346 -2.36 7.80 -18.29
N ARG A 347 -3.22 8.79 -18.48
CA ARG A 347 -2.86 9.94 -19.32
C ARG A 347 -3.32 11.29 -18.80
N ASN A 348 -2.57 12.34 -19.14
CA ASN A 348 -2.98 13.71 -18.85
C ASN A 348 -3.26 13.97 -17.36
N ASN A 349 -2.57 13.28 -16.45
CA ASN A 349 -2.67 13.50 -15.01
C ASN A 349 -1.53 14.40 -14.52
N ILE A 350 -1.77 15.07 -13.39
CA ILE A 350 -0.73 15.77 -12.63
C ILE A 350 -0.51 14.97 -11.33
N PHE A 351 0.67 14.37 -11.20
CA PHE A 351 1.11 13.69 -9.99
C PHE A 351 2.23 14.50 -9.35
N ALA A 352 1.99 14.98 -8.13
CA ALA A 352 2.91 15.90 -7.49
C ALA A 352 3.22 15.54 -6.03
N LEU A 353 4.46 15.75 -5.58
CA LEU A 353 4.82 15.75 -4.16
C LEU A 353 4.45 14.44 -3.43
N GLY A 354 4.68 13.27 -4.04
CA GLY A 354 4.66 11.98 -3.35
C GLY A 354 5.90 11.82 -2.45
N GLN A 355 5.73 11.32 -1.23
CA GLN A 355 6.80 11.23 -0.23
C GLN A 355 7.86 10.16 -0.57
N ARG A 356 7.42 8.92 -0.84
CA ARG A 356 8.32 7.77 -1.04
C ARG A 356 8.68 7.58 -2.51
N SER A 357 7.68 7.71 -3.38
CA SER A 357 7.80 7.55 -4.82
C SER A 357 6.69 8.33 -5.52
N GLN A 358 6.83 8.58 -6.83
CA GLN A 358 5.79 9.25 -7.62
C GLN A 358 4.89 8.25 -8.34
N ILE A 359 5.48 7.17 -8.85
CA ILE A 359 4.78 6.08 -9.52
C ILE A 359 5.30 4.76 -8.97
N HIS A 360 4.41 3.96 -8.40
CA HIS A 360 4.72 2.59 -8.01
C HIS A 360 4.19 1.66 -9.11
N LEU A 361 5.12 1.06 -9.85
CA LEU A 361 4.85 0.14 -10.96
C LEU A 361 4.42 -1.24 -10.45
N GLY A 362 3.67 -1.94 -11.30
CA GLY A 362 3.13 -3.25 -11.00
C GLY A 362 4.20 -4.35 -10.91
N ARG A 363 3.74 -5.57 -10.72
CA ARG A 363 4.61 -6.76 -10.68
C ARG A 363 4.86 -7.32 -12.08
N ALA A 364 6.12 -7.25 -12.55
CA ALA A 364 6.55 -7.89 -13.80
C ALA A 364 6.26 -9.39 -13.84
N ASP A 365 6.44 -10.12 -12.72
CA ASP A 365 6.19 -11.57 -12.64
C ASP A 365 4.71 -11.95 -12.83
N LYS A 366 3.80 -10.97 -12.80
CA LYS A 366 2.37 -11.13 -13.05
C LYS A 366 1.95 -10.64 -14.45
N GLY A 367 2.91 -10.24 -15.29
CA GLY A 367 2.65 -9.66 -16.60
C GLY A 367 1.86 -8.36 -16.50
N SER A 368 2.18 -7.53 -15.50
CA SER A 368 1.54 -6.23 -15.34
C SER A 368 2.01 -5.27 -16.44
N SER A 369 1.07 -4.58 -17.09
CA SER A 369 1.33 -3.62 -18.17
C SER A 369 0.56 -2.33 -17.98
N GLN A 370 1.24 -1.20 -18.10
CA GLN A 370 0.66 0.14 -17.94
C GLN A 370 1.11 1.05 -19.09
N THR A 371 0.23 1.94 -19.55
CA THR A 371 0.56 2.94 -20.57
C THR A 371 0.44 4.34 -19.96
N LEU A 372 1.56 5.06 -19.86
CA LEU A 372 1.66 6.37 -19.23
C LEU A 372 1.98 7.44 -20.28
N LEU A 373 1.00 8.27 -20.64
CA LEU A 373 1.14 9.27 -21.70
C LEU A 373 0.76 10.68 -21.26
N ASN A 374 1.53 11.68 -21.66
CA ASN A 374 1.16 13.09 -21.43
C ASN A 374 0.91 13.42 -19.96
N ASN A 375 1.57 12.78 -19.00
CA ASN A 375 1.43 13.12 -17.58
C ASN A 375 2.50 14.14 -17.16
N ILE A 376 2.19 14.95 -16.14
CA ILE A 376 3.16 15.80 -15.46
C ILE A 376 3.51 15.17 -14.11
N ILE A 377 4.79 14.90 -13.89
CA ILE A 377 5.32 14.37 -12.62
C ILE A 377 6.22 15.41 -11.97
N TYR A 378 5.80 15.96 -10.84
CA TYR A 378 6.47 17.07 -10.15
C TYR A 378 6.81 16.71 -8.70
N TYR A 379 8.08 16.66 -8.32
CA TYR A 379 8.44 16.15 -6.99
C TYR A 379 9.69 16.79 -6.40
N SER A 380 9.87 16.62 -5.10
CA SER A 380 11.00 17.19 -4.34
C SER A 380 11.75 16.14 -3.49
N GLU A 381 11.19 14.95 -3.40
CA GLU A 381 11.73 13.84 -2.63
C GLU A 381 11.16 12.52 -3.16
N GLY A 382 11.71 11.40 -2.67
CA GLY A 382 11.32 10.08 -3.13
C GLY A 382 11.87 9.74 -4.52
N GLY A 383 11.62 8.51 -4.97
CA GLY A 383 11.99 8.07 -6.33
C GLY A 383 10.94 8.40 -7.37
N LEU A 384 11.32 8.54 -8.65
CA LEU A 384 10.35 8.63 -9.74
C LEU A 384 9.50 7.36 -9.81
N TYR A 385 10.17 6.21 -9.96
CA TYR A 385 9.55 4.89 -10.01
C TYR A 385 9.91 4.03 -8.81
N GLN A 386 8.94 3.24 -8.36
CA GLN A 386 9.12 2.12 -7.44
C GLN A 386 8.66 0.83 -8.13
N ARG A 387 9.40 -0.27 -7.98
CA ARG A 387 9.22 -1.53 -8.73
C ARG A 387 9.42 -1.41 -10.26
N MET A 388 9.16 -2.52 -10.98
CA MET A 388 9.36 -2.69 -12.42
C MET A 388 8.24 -3.58 -12.97
N SER A 389 7.62 -3.12 -14.05
CA SER A 389 6.60 -3.84 -14.83
C SER A 389 6.79 -3.55 -16.32
N GLU A 390 6.01 -4.19 -17.18
CA GLU A 390 5.89 -3.71 -18.55
C GLU A 390 5.28 -2.30 -18.53
N LEU A 391 5.90 -1.38 -19.26
CA LEU A 391 5.60 0.03 -19.21
C LEU A 391 5.76 0.63 -20.60
N HIS A 392 4.68 1.21 -21.11
CA HIS A 392 4.69 2.01 -22.33
C HIS A 392 4.59 3.47 -21.92
N THR A 393 5.59 4.27 -22.26
CA THR A 393 5.70 5.67 -21.81
C THR A 393 6.00 6.59 -22.98
N GLY A 394 5.46 7.81 -22.93
CA GLY A 394 5.75 8.82 -23.94
C GLY A 394 5.11 10.18 -23.63
N ASN A 395 5.73 11.23 -24.15
CA ASN A 395 5.27 12.63 -24.02
C ASN A 395 4.97 13.08 -22.57
N ASN A 396 5.61 12.46 -21.57
CA ASN A 396 5.49 12.86 -20.18
C ASN A 396 6.46 14.01 -19.88
N LEU A 397 6.10 14.85 -18.90
CA LEU A 397 6.98 15.87 -18.36
C LEU A 397 7.40 15.50 -16.94
N TYR A 398 8.70 15.49 -16.69
CA TYR A 398 9.26 15.19 -15.38
C TYR A 398 10.00 16.41 -14.82
N TRP A 399 9.77 16.73 -13.55
CA TRP A 399 10.49 17.80 -12.86
C TRP A 399 10.76 17.47 -11.40
N HIS A 400 12.03 17.62 -11.01
CA HIS A 400 12.44 17.59 -9.61
C HIS A 400 12.80 19.01 -9.15
N THR A 401 12.41 19.40 -7.93
CA THR A 401 12.64 20.78 -7.44
C THR A 401 14.12 21.13 -7.25
N ASP A 402 14.98 20.13 -7.07
CA ASP A 402 16.44 20.32 -7.00
C ASP A 402 17.11 20.44 -8.38
N GLY A 403 16.33 20.32 -9.46
CA GLY A 403 16.79 20.45 -10.84
C GLY A 403 16.78 19.13 -11.64
N PRO A 404 17.09 19.19 -12.94
CA PRO A 404 16.97 18.08 -13.88
C PRO A 404 17.86 16.87 -13.53
N GLU A 405 19.05 17.13 -12.97
CA GLU A 405 20.04 16.10 -12.59
C GLU A 405 19.57 15.20 -11.43
N ALA A 406 18.55 15.62 -10.67
CA ALA A 406 18.00 14.84 -9.57
C ALA A 406 17.02 13.74 -10.05
N ILE A 407 16.64 13.75 -11.32
CA ILE A 407 15.73 12.76 -11.90
C ILE A 407 16.51 11.53 -12.35
N GLU A 408 16.13 10.36 -11.81
CA GLU A 408 16.74 9.09 -12.17
C GLU A 408 15.68 8.09 -12.61
N PHE A 409 15.83 7.58 -13.83
CA PHE A 409 15.03 6.50 -14.40
C PHE A 409 15.61 5.13 -14.00
N PRO A 410 14.84 4.04 -14.16
CA PRO A 410 15.29 2.72 -13.76
C PRO A 410 16.63 2.33 -14.39
N GLY A 411 17.51 1.72 -13.59
CA GLY A 411 18.88 1.37 -14.02
C GLY A 411 19.90 2.51 -13.89
N ALA A 412 19.60 3.54 -13.08
CA ALA A 412 20.45 4.72 -12.90
C ALA A 412 20.70 5.50 -14.19
N LEU A 413 19.64 5.64 -14.99
CA LEU A 413 19.66 6.35 -16.26
C LEU A 413 19.11 7.76 -16.10
N ASP A 414 19.64 8.69 -16.88
CA ASP A 414 18.97 9.95 -17.21
C ASP A 414 17.89 9.69 -18.27
N LEU A 415 17.13 10.73 -18.62
CA LEU A 415 16.07 10.60 -19.64
C LEU A 415 16.62 10.14 -21.00
N ALA A 416 17.78 10.64 -21.42
CA ALA A 416 18.38 10.27 -22.70
C ALA A 416 18.79 8.79 -22.74
N GLY A 417 19.37 8.28 -21.64
CA GLY A 417 19.66 6.86 -21.45
C GLY A 417 18.41 6.00 -21.42
N TRP A 418 17.34 6.48 -20.78
CA TRP A 418 16.04 5.81 -20.75
C TRP A 418 15.37 5.74 -22.13
N GLN A 419 15.47 6.82 -22.91
CA GLN A 419 14.98 6.87 -24.29
C GLN A 419 15.73 5.94 -25.24
N LYS A 420 17.05 5.77 -25.06
CA LYS A 420 17.83 4.77 -25.81
C LYS A 420 17.37 3.33 -25.56
N LYS A 421 16.63 3.06 -24.48
CA LYS A 421 16.00 1.76 -24.20
C LYS A 421 14.62 1.62 -24.85
N GLY A 422 14.14 2.63 -25.58
CA GLY A 422 12.84 2.64 -26.26
C GLY A 422 11.68 3.11 -25.39
N ASN A 423 11.94 3.77 -24.26
CA ASN A 423 10.92 4.28 -23.34
C ASN A 423 10.80 5.81 -23.43
N ASP A 424 9.69 6.38 -22.98
CA ASP A 424 9.51 7.84 -22.82
C ASP A 424 9.86 8.65 -24.09
N GLU A 425 9.52 8.12 -25.27
CA GLU A 425 9.68 8.86 -26.52
C GLU A 425 8.89 10.18 -26.46
N GLY A 426 9.54 11.27 -26.85
CA GLY A 426 8.96 12.62 -26.81
C GLY A 426 8.79 13.22 -25.41
N SER A 427 9.05 12.47 -24.33
CA SER A 427 9.06 13.01 -22.97
C SER A 427 10.21 14.00 -22.75
N VAL A 428 10.07 14.87 -21.76
CA VAL A 428 11.09 15.88 -21.41
C VAL A 428 11.29 15.99 -19.90
N VAL A 429 12.51 16.39 -19.51
CA VAL A 429 12.80 16.91 -18.17
C VAL A 429 12.85 18.43 -18.26
N ALA A 430 11.83 19.12 -17.73
CA ALA A 430 11.73 20.57 -17.77
C ALA A 430 10.77 21.09 -16.69
N ASP A 431 10.94 22.34 -16.25
CA ASP A 431 10.00 22.97 -15.31
C ASP A 431 8.61 23.06 -15.98
N PRO A 432 7.54 22.52 -15.35
CA PRO A 432 6.18 22.61 -15.89
C PRO A 432 5.63 24.04 -15.93
N LEU A 433 6.29 25.00 -15.28
CA LEU A 433 5.85 26.40 -15.17
C LEU A 433 4.46 26.51 -14.55
N PHE A 434 4.26 25.83 -13.41
CA PHE A 434 3.07 25.99 -12.59
C PHE A 434 2.93 27.44 -12.09
N VAL A 435 1.69 27.91 -11.91
CA VAL A 435 1.39 29.26 -11.40
C VAL A 435 2.00 29.46 -10.01
N ASN A 436 1.70 28.57 -9.05
CA ASN A 436 2.25 28.61 -7.69
C ASN A 436 2.23 27.22 -7.01
N PRO A 437 3.18 26.32 -7.33
CA PRO A 437 3.17 24.95 -6.80
C PRO A 437 3.40 24.89 -5.28
N LYS A 438 4.05 25.91 -4.67
CA LYS A 438 4.23 25.99 -3.22
C LYS A 438 2.92 26.21 -2.46
N ALA A 439 1.92 26.80 -3.12
CA ALA A 439 0.56 26.94 -2.60
C ALA A 439 -0.40 25.89 -3.19
N PHE A 440 0.14 24.82 -3.80
CA PHE A 440 -0.61 23.76 -4.46
C PHE A 440 -1.48 24.22 -5.65
N ASP A 441 -1.11 25.34 -6.29
CA ASP A 441 -1.70 25.81 -7.53
C ASP A 441 -0.92 25.27 -8.73
N PHE A 442 -1.42 24.16 -9.27
CA PHE A 442 -0.84 23.42 -10.39
C PHE A 442 -1.41 23.83 -11.75
N ARG A 443 -2.02 25.01 -11.86
CA ARG A 443 -2.38 25.57 -13.18
C ARG A 443 -1.10 25.88 -13.95
N LEU A 444 -1.12 25.67 -15.26
CA LEU A 444 0.03 25.92 -16.14
C LEU A 444 0.04 27.36 -16.65
N ARG A 445 1.23 27.95 -16.74
CA ARG A 445 1.44 29.20 -17.49
C ARG A 445 1.40 28.92 -19.01
N PRO A 446 1.07 29.91 -19.85
CA PRO A 446 0.98 29.75 -21.30
C PRO A 446 2.27 29.25 -21.97
N GLU A 447 3.43 29.49 -21.36
CA GLU A 447 4.74 29.10 -21.86
C GLU A 447 5.15 27.68 -21.43
N SER A 448 4.29 26.96 -20.70
CA SER A 448 4.60 25.64 -20.19
C SER A 448 4.98 24.66 -21.30
N PRO A 449 6.13 23.96 -21.19
CA PRO A 449 6.52 22.95 -22.16
C PRO A 449 5.52 21.78 -22.22
N ALA A 450 4.75 21.55 -21.15
CA ALA A 450 3.71 20.51 -21.13
C ALA A 450 2.67 20.69 -22.25
N LEU A 451 2.35 21.94 -22.61
CA LEU A 451 1.38 22.25 -23.66
C LEU A 451 1.87 21.78 -25.04
N GLY A 452 3.17 21.96 -25.31
CA GLY A 452 3.81 21.49 -26.55
C GLY A 452 3.88 19.96 -26.65
N LEU A 453 3.90 19.26 -25.51
CA LEU A 453 3.83 17.79 -25.45
C LEU A 453 2.42 17.24 -25.68
N GLY A 454 1.40 18.11 -25.74
CA GLY A 454 0.00 17.71 -25.87
C GLY A 454 -0.74 17.51 -24.56
N PHE A 455 -0.17 17.91 -23.41
CA PHE A 455 -0.93 18.01 -22.16
C PHE A 455 -2.07 19.01 -22.35
N LYS A 456 -3.29 18.59 -21.96
CA LYS A 456 -4.50 19.41 -22.01
C LYS A 456 -4.85 19.89 -20.61
N PRO A 457 -4.70 21.18 -20.30
CA PRO A 457 -5.14 21.72 -19.02
C PRO A 457 -6.62 21.39 -18.75
N PHE A 458 -6.92 21.08 -17.49
CA PHE A 458 -8.28 20.82 -17.02
C PHE A 458 -8.56 21.66 -15.77
N ASP A 459 -9.83 22.06 -15.60
CA ASP A 459 -10.25 22.86 -14.45
C ASP A 459 -10.53 21.97 -13.24
N ILE A 460 -9.55 21.85 -12.35
CA ILE A 460 -9.69 21.04 -11.14
C ILE A 460 -10.61 21.68 -10.09
N ALA A 461 -10.89 23.00 -10.17
CA ALA A 461 -11.76 23.68 -9.22
C ALA A 461 -13.23 23.23 -9.34
N ALA A 462 -13.58 22.52 -10.42
CA ALA A 462 -14.89 21.90 -10.61
C ALA A 462 -15.04 20.54 -9.90
N ALA A 463 -13.96 19.96 -9.36
CA ALA A 463 -14.03 18.73 -8.56
C ALA A 463 -14.61 19.00 -7.16
N GLY A 464 -15.19 17.96 -6.56
CA GLY A 464 -15.89 18.02 -5.29
C GLY A 464 -17.32 18.55 -5.42
N LEU A 465 -17.79 19.18 -4.35
CA LEU A 465 -19.19 19.56 -4.20
C LEU A 465 -19.65 20.65 -5.18
N VAL A 466 -20.84 20.45 -5.74
CA VAL A 466 -21.53 21.40 -6.63
C VAL A 466 -22.59 22.16 -5.84
N GLY A 467 -22.55 23.50 -5.97
CA GLY A 467 -23.43 24.42 -5.27
C GLY A 467 -22.69 25.18 -4.17
N ALA A 468 -22.94 26.49 -4.06
CA ALA A 468 -22.24 27.35 -3.12
C ALA A 468 -22.46 26.92 -1.67
N ASP A 469 -23.69 26.54 -1.31
CA ASP A 469 -24.03 26.11 0.05
C ASP A 469 -23.30 24.83 0.46
N TRP A 470 -23.16 23.85 -0.45
CA TRP A 470 -22.45 22.60 -0.17
C TRP A 470 -20.95 22.83 0.02
N ARG A 471 -20.33 23.64 -0.84
CA ARG A 471 -18.93 24.04 -0.66
C ARG A 471 -18.70 24.86 0.63
N ALA A 472 -19.63 25.75 0.97
CA ALA A 472 -19.58 26.52 2.21
C ALA A 472 -19.67 25.62 3.45
N ARG A 473 -20.51 24.58 3.42
CA ARG A 473 -20.61 23.58 4.50
C ARG A 473 -19.29 22.85 4.72
N ALA A 474 -18.71 22.31 3.66
CA ALA A 474 -17.42 21.60 3.73
C ALA A 474 -16.29 22.49 4.25
N THR A 475 -16.21 23.74 3.79
CA THR A 475 -15.16 24.70 4.19
C THR A 475 -15.35 25.28 5.58
N ALA A 476 -16.57 25.26 6.13
CA ALA A 476 -16.84 25.71 7.50
C ALA A 476 -16.29 24.76 8.57
N ILE A 477 -16.05 23.48 8.23
CA ILE A 477 -15.49 22.50 9.16
C ILE A 477 -13.99 22.77 9.36
N LYS A 478 -13.64 23.15 10.60
CA LYS A 478 -12.25 23.27 11.03
C LYS A 478 -11.67 21.87 11.23
N ARG A 479 -10.81 21.46 10.31
CA ARG A 479 -10.14 20.16 10.37
C ARG A 479 -8.83 20.25 11.12
N GLN A 480 -8.51 19.17 11.82
CA GLN A 480 -7.16 19.00 12.36
C GLN A 480 -6.21 18.93 11.17
N LYS A 481 -5.11 19.67 11.26
CA LYS A 481 -4.05 19.58 10.26
C LYS A 481 -3.55 18.15 10.21
N LEU A 482 -3.74 17.47 9.07
CA LEU A 482 -3.20 16.15 8.88
C LEU A 482 -1.76 16.28 8.39
N ASP A 483 -0.86 16.38 9.36
CA ASP A 483 0.56 16.46 9.07
C ASP A 483 1.09 15.11 8.59
N ARG A 484 1.95 15.18 7.57
CA ARG A 484 2.87 14.11 7.23
C ARG A 484 3.71 13.83 8.47
N LEU A 485 3.66 12.61 8.97
CA LEU A 485 4.60 12.17 9.98
C LEU A 485 5.97 11.96 9.31
N PRO A 486 7.08 12.40 9.95
CA PRO A 486 8.40 12.04 9.46
C PRO A 486 8.49 10.52 9.42
N GLU A 487 9.14 9.98 8.38
CA GLU A 487 9.54 8.59 8.47
C GLU A 487 10.41 8.46 9.73
N LYS A 488 10.14 7.46 10.56
CA LYS A 488 10.93 7.23 11.77
C LYS A 488 12.41 7.24 11.41
N GLU A 489 13.22 7.87 12.26
CA GLU A 489 14.66 7.65 12.22
C GLU A 489 14.88 6.14 12.25
N ARG A 490 15.62 5.67 11.24
CA ARG A 490 15.85 4.25 11.08
C ARG A 490 16.63 3.75 12.28
N ILE A 491 16.03 2.83 13.02
CA ILE A 491 16.71 2.14 14.12
C ILE A 491 17.70 1.18 13.47
N ALA A 492 19.00 1.43 13.67
CA ALA A 492 20.04 0.51 13.23
C ALA A 492 19.79 -0.86 13.87
N GLN A 493 19.70 -1.90 13.06
CA GLN A 493 19.66 -3.27 13.58
C GLN A 493 21.06 -3.66 14.10
N PRO A 494 21.16 -4.60 15.04
CA PRO A 494 22.44 -5.16 15.43
C PRO A 494 23.12 -5.87 14.23
N PRO A 495 24.46 -5.97 14.22
CA PRO A 495 25.18 -6.79 13.26
C PRO A 495 24.68 -8.23 13.19
N LEU A 496 24.69 -8.85 12.01
CA LEU A 496 24.41 -10.27 11.82
C LEU A 496 25.72 -11.05 11.86
N HIS A 497 25.84 -12.01 12.78
CA HIS A 497 26.93 -12.97 12.83
C HIS A 497 26.31 -14.38 12.80
N ALA A 498 26.61 -15.18 11.78
CA ALA A 498 26.00 -16.50 11.59
C ALA A 498 27.03 -17.54 11.11
N ASP A 499 27.35 -18.48 11.99
CA ASP A 499 28.24 -19.64 11.79
C ASP A 499 27.49 -20.97 11.61
N MET A 500 26.15 -20.95 11.62
CA MET A 500 25.23 -22.08 11.44
C MET A 500 25.29 -23.21 12.50
N GLU A 501 26.26 -23.22 13.41
CA GLU A 501 26.46 -24.33 14.38
C GLU A 501 25.26 -24.54 15.32
N GLY A 502 24.58 -23.44 15.70
CA GLY A 502 23.38 -23.47 16.55
C GLY A 502 22.08 -23.89 15.84
N MET A 503 22.11 -24.17 14.53
CA MET A 503 20.90 -24.34 13.72
C MET A 503 20.61 -25.80 13.38
N ALA A 504 19.32 -26.17 13.28
CA ALA A 504 18.89 -27.54 13.03
C ALA A 504 19.16 -28.00 11.58
N LEU A 505 19.75 -29.19 11.42
CA LEU A 505 20.04 -29.80 10.11
C LEU A 505 18.77 -30.02 9.27
N GLY A 506 18.88 -29.79 7.96
CA GLY A 506 17.79 -29.96 7.00
C GLY A 506 16.67 -28.92 7.13
N LYS A 507 16.84 -27.91 8.00
CA LYS A 507 15.90 -26.78 8.14
C LYS A 507 16.46 -25.52 7.47
N PRO A 508 15.59 -24.57 7.08
CA PRO A 508 16.01 -23.23 6.71
C PRO A 508 16.79 -22.56 7.87
N PRO A 509 17.64 -21.57 7.58
CA PRO A 509 18.38 -20.84 8.62
C PRO A 509 17.41 -20.10 9.55
N SER A 510 17.81 -19.89 10.80
CA SER A 510 16.99 -19.17 11.80
C SER A 510 16.96 -17.64 11.58
N PHE A 511 17.73 -17.14 10.61
CA PHE A 511 17.76 -15.73 10.21
C PHE A 511 17.33 -15.59 8.75
N GLY A 512 16.64 -14.48 8.46
CA GLY A 512 16.16 -14.19 7.11
C GLY A 512 15.00 -15.07 6.64
N THR A 513 14.62 -14.89 5.38
CA THR A 513 13.53 -15.59 4.73
C THR A 513 14.05 -16.29 3.47
N VAL A 514 13.78 -17.58 3.36
CA VAL A 514 14.15 -18.40 2.20
C VAL A 514 13.01 -18.44 1.18
N TYR A 515 13.35 -18.27 -0.08
CA TYR A 515 12.44 -18.38 -1.22
C TYR A 515 12.94 -19.39 -2.26
N GLY A 516 12.05 -19.78 -3.18
CA GLY A 516 12.42 -20.63 -4.31
C GLY A 516 12.52 -22.12 -3.99
N LYS A 517 11.94 -22.58 -2.88
CA LYS A 517 11.89 -24.00 -2.53
C LYS A 517 11.05 -24.79 -3.55
N THR A 518 11.64 -25.84 -4.11
CA THR A 518 10.99 -26.86 -4.92
C THR A 518 11.29 -28.25 -4.32
N PRO A 519 10.82 -29.36 -4.91
CA PRO A 519 11.23 -30.70 -4.47
C PRO A 519 12.74 -30.96 -4.60
N THR A 520 13.42 -30.26 -5.52
CA THR A 520 14.83 -30.51 -5.89
C THR A 520 15.76 -29.33 -5.61
N ALA A 521 15.22 -28.14 -5.30
CA ALA A 521 15.98 -26.93 -5.00
C ALA A 521 15.54 -26.30 -3.67
N GLY A 522 16.47 -25.69 -2.96
CA GLY A 522 16.18 -25.06 -1.67
C GLY A 522 17.43 -24.67 -0.90
N ILE A 523 17.19 -24.07 0.27
CA ILE A 523 18.24 -23.59 1.16
C ILE A 523 18.04 -24.22 2.53
N THR A 524 19.05 -24.93 3.02
CA THR A 524 18.99 -25.67 4.29
C THR A 524 20.35 -25.74 4.96
N VAL A 525 20.35 -25.79 6.29
CA VAL A 525 21.55 -26.08 7.08
C VAL A 525 22.00 -27.52 6.80
N SER A 526 23.28 -27.70 6.50
CA SER A 526 23.91 -28.96 6.09
C SER A 526 25.20 -29.20 6.86
N ASP A 527 25.54 -30.47 7.06
CA ASP A 527 26.78 -30.98 7.65
C ASP A 527 27.73 -31.60 6.60
N GLN A 528 27.45 -31.38 5.31
CA GLN A 528 28.19 -32.03 4.22
C GLN A 528 29.52 -31.34 3.89
N GLN A 529 29.58 -30.04 4.13
CA GLN A 529 30.74 -29.20 3.85
C GLN A 529 30.66 -27.99 4.78
N ALA A 530 31.77 -27.57 5.38
CA ALA A 530 31.81 -26.38 6.25
C ALA A 530 33.19 -25.71 6.15
N ALA A 531 33.24 -24.38 6.30
CA ALA A 531 34.49 -23.62 6.29
C ALA A 531 35.08 -23.56 7.69
N GLY A 532 34.22 -23.40 8.69
CA GLY A 532 34.50 -23.59 10.11
C GLY A 532 33.54 -24.61 10.72
N GLY A 533 33.83 -25.11 11.93
CA GLY A 533 32.91 -25.98 12.66
C GLY A 533 32.50 -27.26 11.91
N THR A 534 31.21 -27.56 11.90
CA THR A 534 30.60 -28.78 11.34
C THR A 534 29.40 -28.51 10.43
N ARG A 535 28.90 -27.27 10.37
CA ARG A 535 27.67 -26.93 9.65
C ARG A 535 27.89 -25.73 8.74
N SER A 536 27.18 -25.72 7.62
CA SER A 536 27.07 -24.54 6.75
C SER A 536 25.69 -24.49 6.10
N LEU A 537 25.44 -23.42 5.36
CA LEU A 537 24.20 -23.23 4.63
C LEU A 537 24.36 -23.73 3.19
N ARG A 538 23.65 -24.81 2.83
CA ARG A 538 23.64 -25.34 1.47
C ARG A 538 22.56 -24.69 0.63
N PHE A 539 22.96 -24.14 -0.50
CA PHE A 539 22.07 -23.72 -1.59
C PHE A 539 22.09 -24.82 -2.64
N GLN A 540 20.93 -25.43 -2.89
CA GLN A 540 20.76 -26.44 -3.91
C GLN A 540 19.88 -25.87 -5.02
N ASP A 541 20.40 -25.87 -6.24
CA ASP A 541 19.66 -25.48 -7.43
C ASP A 541 19.10 -26.70 -8.19
N GLY A 542 18.14 -26.46 -9.06
CA GLY A 542 17.46 -27.51 -9.82
C GLY A 542 16.79 -27.00 -11.10
N PRO A 543 16.62 -27.87 -12.11
CA PRO A 543 16.04 -27.50 -13.40
C PRO A 543 14.58 -27.03 -13.33
N GLU A 544 13.91 -27.27 -12.21
CA GLU A 544 12.51 -26.89 -11.97
C GLU A 544 12.34 -25.45 -11.47
N VAL A 545 13.44 -24.77 -11.17
CA VAL A 545 13.42 -23.38 -10.72
C VAL A 545 13.09 -22.47 -11.90
N LYS A 546 11.89 -21.86 -11.85
CA LYS A 546 11.35 -21.02 -12.95
C LYS A 546 12.00 -19.65 -13.07
N GLN A 547 12.56 -19.15 -11.98
CA GLN A 547 13.14 -17.81 -11.91
C GLN A 547 14.63 -17.98 -11.64
N SER A 548 15.47 -17.35 -12.46
CA SER A 548 16.92 -17.52 -12.33
C SER A 548 17.43 -17.12 -10.96
N TYR A 549 16.78 -16.19 -10.26
CA TYR A 549 17.18 -15.72 -8.93
C TYR A 549 16.70 -16.61 -7.75
N ASN A 550 16.33 -17.86 -8.00
CA ASN A 550 15.89 -18.80 -6.99
C ASN A 550 16.75 -20.08 -7.03
N PRO A 551 17.01 -20.72 -5.88
CA PRO A 551 16.61 -20.29 -4.54
C PRO A 551 17.45 -19.09 -4.03
N HIS A 552 16.85 -18.28 -3.16
CA HIS A 552 17.55 -17.17 -2.50
C HIS A 552 17.18 -17.01 -1.02
N LEU A 553 18.12 -16.48 -0.26
CA LEU A 553 17.96 -16.06 1.13
C LEU A 553 17.93 -14.54 1.19
N TYR A 554 16.87 -14.00 1.77
CA TYR A 554 16.72 -12.57 2.05
C TYR A 554 16.92 -12.28 3.54
N TYR A 555 17.68 -11.24 3.86
CA TYR A 555 17.80 -10.69 5.21
C TYR A 555 17.56 -9.17 5.21
N GLY A 556 16.60 -8.73 6.02
CA GLY A 556 16.30 -7.32 6.25
C GLY A 556 17.29 -6.72 7.25
N ALA A 557 18.48 -6.35 6.77
CA ALA A 557 19.60 -5.97 7.62
C ALA A 557 19.38 -4.62 8.32
N GLY A 558 18.81 -3.61 7.66
CA GLY A 558 18.60 -2.28 8.27
C GLY A 558 19.88 -1.65 8.87
N LEU A 559 21.04 -1.91 8.27
CA LEU A 559 22.35 -1.48 8.75
C LEU A 559 22.74 -0.12 8.16
N ILE A 560 23.12 0.81 9.04
CA ILE A 560 23.41 2.22 8.71
C ILE A 560 24.71 2.62 9.38
N GLY A 561 25.62 3.20 8.60
CA GLY A 561 26.84 3.76 9.14
C GLY A 561 27.69 4.42 8.05
N LYS A 562 28.83 4.98 8.48
CA LYS A 562 29.85 5.54 7.57
C LYS A 562 30.58 4.45 6.80
N HIS A 563 30.68 3.27 7.40
CA HIS A 563 31.29 2.09 6.82
C HIS A 563 30.32 0.92 6.94
N LEU A 564 29.91 0.37 5.79
CA LEU A 564 29.14 -0.86 5.74
C LEU A 564 30.11 -1.98 5.36
N ALA A 565 30.09 -3.09 6.08
CA ALA A 565 30.95 -4.22 5.80
C ALA A 565 30.18 -5.54 5.88
N GLY A 566 30.67 -6.52 5.14
CA GLY A 566 30.20 -7.88 5.25
C GLY A 566 31.27 -8.86 4.80
N SER A 567 31.25 -10.06 5.38
CA SER A 567 32.14 -11.14 5.01
C SER A 567 31.40 -12.47 5.06
N PHE A 568 31.87 -13.44 4.29
CA PHE A 568 31.38 -14.81 4.30
C PHE A 568 32.39 -15.75 3.64
N ASP A 569 32.29 -17.02 3.98
CA ASP A 569 32.99 -18.09 3.27
C ASP A 569 32.04 -18.70 2.23
N LEU A 570 32.56 -18.93 1.02
CA LEU A 570 31.81 -19.45 -0.12
C LEU A 570 32.53 -20.65 -0.74
N PHE A 571 31.80 -21.76 -0.92
CA PHE A 571 32.27 -22.93 -1.65
C PHE A 571 31.35 -23.21 -2.84
N LEU A 572 31.88 -23.08 -4.06
CA LEU A 572 31.11 -23.30 -5.29
C LEU A 572 31.32 -24.73 -5.84
N GLU A 573 30.23 -25.47 -6.06
CA GLU A 573 30.28 -26.71 -6.86
C GLU A 573 30.36 -26.36 -8.37
N PRO A 574 30.83 -27.28 -9.23
CA PRO A 574 30.88 -27.05 -10.67
C PRO A 574 29.54 -26.58 -11.26
N GLY A 575 29.57 -25.51 -12.05
CA GLY A 575 28.38 -24.89 -12.65
C GLY A 575 27.58 -23.96 -11.74
N ALA A 576 27.97 -23.80 -10.47
CA ALA A 576 27.29 -22.89 -9.56
C ALA A 576 27.53 -21.42 -9.94
N VAL A 577 26.47 -20.61 -9.82
CA VAL A 577 26.50 -19.16 -9.98
C VAL A 577 25.95 -18.54 -8.71
N PHE A 578 26.78 -17.76 -8.04
CA PHE A 578 26.44 -17.08 -6.80
C PHE A 578 26.37 -15.58 -7.01
N THR A 579 25.31 -14.97 -6.50
CA THR A 579 25.15 -13.51 -6.44
C THR A 579 24.80 -13.08 -5.02
N HIS A 580 25.52 -12.10 -4.49
CA HIS A 580 25.23 -11.43 -3.23
C HIS A 580 25.00 -9.94 -3.46
N GLN A 581 23.95 -9.37 -2.88
CA GLN A 581 23.64 -7.94 -3.08
C GLN A 581 23.22 -7.23 -1.81
N TRP A 582 23.69 -5.99 -1.67
CA TRP A 582 23.22 -5.00 -0.71
C TRP A 582 22.38 -3.97 -1.45
N ARG A 583 21.15 -3.75 -1.01
CA ARG A 583 20.24 -2.76 -1.61
C ARG A 583 19.70 -1.80 -0.56
N TYR A 584 19.33 -0.61 -1.02
CA TYR A 584 18.76 0.46 -0.20
C TYR A 584 17.26 0.64 -0.48
N GLY A 585 16.52 0.81 0.61
CA GLY A 585 15.06 1.00 0.68
C GLY A 585 14.28 -0.31 0.49
N ILE A 586 13.22 -0.47 1.30
CA ILE A 586 12.39 -1.68 1.28
C ILE A 586 11.63 -1.74 -0.05
N GLY A 587 11.97 -2.71 -0.90
CA GLY A 587 11.33 -2.89 -2.20
C GLY A 587 11.71 -1.88 -3.29
N SER A 588 12.69 -1.01 -3.04
CA SER A 588 13.31 -0.17 -4.08
C SER A 588 14.50 -0.89 -4.72
N PHE A 589 14.64 -0.76 -6.03
CA PHE A 589 15.74 -1.31 -6.82
C PHE A 589 17.00 -0.46 -6.78
N VAL A 590 17.24 0.30 -5.69
CA VAL A 590 18.48 1.06 -5.56
C VAL A 590 19.59 0.08 -5.21
N GLY A 591 20.29 -0.40 -6.23
CA GLY A 591 21.43 -1.30 -6.10
C GLY A 591 22.59 -0.62 -5.39
N GLY A 592 23.14 -1.26 -4.36
CA GLY A 592 24.34 -0.80 -3.66
C GLY A 592 25.58 -1.55 -4.13
N VAL A 593 25.92 -2.60 -3.40
CA VAL A 593 27.07 -3.47 -3.69
C VAL A 593 26.55 -4.81 -4.17
N THR A 594 27.08 -5.31 -5.30
CA THR A 594 26.79 -6.61 -5.87
C THR A 594 28.10 -7.37 -6.03
N PHE A 595 28.21 -8.53 -5.39
CA PHE A 595 29.28 -9.48 -5.62
C PHE A 595 28.74 -10.67 -6.40
N GLN A 596 29.45 -11.10 -7.42
CA GLN A 596 29.11 -12.32 -8.16
C GLN A 596 30.32 -13.23 -8.27
N ALA A 597 30.09 -14.53 -8.20
CA ALA A 597 31.11 -15.55 -8.43
C ALA A 597 30.53 -16.72 -9.22
N ARG A 598 31.26 -17.17 -10.24
CA ARG A 598 30.91 -18.34 -11.07
C ARG A 598 31.96 -19.43 -10.91
N ALA A 599 31.55 -20.67 -10.71
CA ALA A 599 32.47 -21.79 -10.45
C ALA A 599 33.55 -22.00 -11.53
N ASP A 600 33.27 -21.61 -12.76
CA ASP A 600 34.13 -21.72 -13.96
C ASP A 600 34.56 -20.36 -14.52
N GLY A 601 34.29 -19.28 -13.79
CA GLY A 601 34.41 -17.92 -14.29
C GLY A 601 35.28 -17.01 -13.43
N LYS A 602 34.71 -15.85 -13.11
CA LYS A 602 35.38 -14.78 -12.37
C LYS A 602 34.53 -14.36 -11.18
N ALA A 603 35.19 -13.88 -10.14
CA ALA A 603 34.57 -13.07 -9.11
C ALA A 603 34.53 -11.60 -9.57
N THR A 604 33.41 -10.93 -9.36
CA THR A 604 33.24 -9.49 -9.65
C THR A 604 32.61 -8.76 -8.47
N VAL A 605 32.89 -7.46 -8.37
CA VAL A 605 32.16 -6.51 -7.52
C VAL A 605 31.67 -5.35 -8.38
N ASN A 606 30.36 -5.10 -8.40
CA ASN A 606 29.70 -4.13 -9.29
C ASN A 606 30.28 -4.18 -10.71
N ASP A 607 30.26 -5.38 -11.30
CA ASP A 607 30.78 -5.72 -12.64
C ASP A 607 32.29 -5.56 -12.86
N THR A 608 33.04 -5.13 -11.85
CA THR A 608 34.50 -5.04 -11.88
C THR A 608 35.12 -6.37 -11.50
N VAL A 609 35.97 -6.93 -12.36
CA VAL A 609 36.63 -8.23 -12.14
C VAL A 609 37.64 -8.15 -11.00
N ILE A 610 37.56 -9.11 -10.06
CA ILE A 610 38.50 -9.28 -8.94
C ILE A 610 39.55 -10.34 -9.29
N CYS A 611 39.11 -11.57 -9.50
CA CYS A 611 39.98 -12.72 -9.78
C CYS A 611 39.23 -13.85 -10.49
N ALA A 612 39.95 -14.88 -10.92
CA ALA A 612 39.34 -16.14 -11.33
C ALA A 612 38.86 -16.92 -10.10
N THR A 613 37.76 -17.67 -10.24
CA THR A 613 37.10 -18.40 -9.15
C THR A 613 37.23 -19.90 -9.38
N PRO A 614 38.05 -20.62 -8.58
CA PRO A 614 38.17 -22.06 -8.72
C PRO A 614 37.00 -22.79 -8.07
N ALA A 615 36.27 -23.61 -8.85
CA ALA A 615 35.30 -24.57 -8.29
C ALA A 615 35.96 -25.50 -7.27
N GLY A 616 35.18 -25.96 -6.28
CA GLY A 616 35.63 -26.96 -5.31
C GLY A 616 36.64 -26.45 -4.28
N THR A 617 36.78 -25.13 -4.12
CA THR A 617 37.66 -24.51 -3.11
C THR A 617 36.89 -23.47 -2.31
N TRP A 618 37.19 -23.36 -1.01
CA TRP A 618 36.65 -22.28 -0.18
C TRP A 618 37.26 -20.93 -0.54
N LEU A 619 36.40 -19.93 -0.65
CA LEU A 619 36.73 -18.53 -0.86
C LEU A 619 36.30 -17.76 0.39
N HIS A 620 37.21 -17.02 1.00
CA HIS A 620 36.84 -16.01 1.99
C HIS A 620 36.64 -14.68 1.28
N VAL A 621 35.45 -14.12 1.37
CA VAL A 621 35.07 -12.86 0.72
C VAL A 621 34.83 -11.82 1.78
N GLU A 622 35.49 -10.66 1.66
CA GLU A 622 35.16 -9.49 2.46
C GLU A 622 34.77 -8.35 1.53
N MET A 623 33.77 -7.59 1.93
CA MET A 623 33.19 -6.51 1.16
C MET A 623 33.00 -5.32 2.07
N ALA A 624 33.23 -4.12 1.54
CA ALA A 624 32.86 -2.90 2.24
C ALA A 624 32.43 -1.79 1.29
N ALA A 625 31.60 -0.89 1.80
CA ALA A 625 31.22 0.35 1.15
C ALA A 625 31.55 1.54 2.05
N ASP A 626 32.25 2.54 1.49
CA ASP A 626 32.50 3.82 2.16
C ASP A 626 31.36 4.78 1.85
N MET A 627 30.63 5.15 2.90
CA MET A 627 29.43 5.97 2.82
C MET A 627 29.72 7.45 3.14
N ARG A 628 30.97 7.81 3.47
CA ARG A 628 31.36 9.15 3.94
C ARG A 628 31.31 10.22 2.85
N ASN A 629 31.57 9.85 1.58
CA ASN A 629 31.51 10.77 0.46
C ASN A 629 30.27 10.52 -0.41
N PRO A 630 29.20 11.33 -0.28
CA PRO A 630 27.97 11.13 -1.03
C PRO A 630 28.10 11.30 -2.55
N ALA A 631 29.16 11.95 -3.05
CA ALA A 631 29.39 12.18 -4.49
C ALA A 631 30.30 11.13 -5.16
N LEU A 632 31.04 10.35 -4.37
CA LEU A 632 32.02 9.36 -4.84
C LEU A 632 31.94 8.11 -3.95
N LYS A 633 30.76 7.49 -3.87
CA LYS A 633 30.63 6.24 -3.11
C LYS A 633 31.37 5.14 -3.84
N THR A 634 32.37 4.57 -3.19
CA THR A 634 33.08 3.39 -3.68
C THR A 634 32.83 2.22 -2.76
N CYS A 635 32.79 1.04 -3.36
CA CYS A 635 32.85 -0.22 -2.65
C CYS A 635 34.08 -0.98 -3.08
N TRP A 636 34.58 -1.83 -2.20
CA TRP A 636 35.62 -2.77 -2.55
C TRP A 636 35.26 -4.16 -2.07
N ALA A 637 35.84 -5.16 -2.72
CA ALA A 637 35.77 -6.54 -2.31
C ALA A 637 37.16 -7.16 -2.36
N THR A 638 37.50 -7.94 -1.34
CA THR A 638 38.67 -8.83 -1.30
C THR A 638 38.20 -10.28 -1.41
N VAL A 639 38.93 -11.07 -2.19
CA VAL A 639 38.72 -12.52 -2.28
C VAL A 639 40.03 -13.22 -1.93
N THR A 640 39.97 -14.06 -0.90
CA THR A 640 41.07 -14.89 -0.46
C THR A 640 40.76 -16.34 -0.80
N VAL A 641 41.65 -16.98 -1.56
CA VAL A 641 41.59 -18.42 -1.84
C VAL A 641 42.66 -19.08 -1.00
N ALA A 642 42.35 -20.21 -0.35
CA ALA A 642 43.29 -20.94 0.50
C ALA A 642 44.68 -21.09 -0.17
N GLY A 643 45.72 -20.58 0.47
CA GLY A 643 47.11 -20.64 -0.01
C GLY A 643 47.47 -19.69 -1.16
N LYS A 644 46.61 -18.76 -1.56
CA LYS A 644 46.88 -17.75 -2.60
C LYS A 644 46.90 -16.32 -2.02
N PRO A 645 47.60 -15.37 -2.68
CA PRO A 645 47.50 -13.96 -2.33
C PRO A 645 46.07 -13.42 -2.45
N ILE A 646 45.72 -12.47 -1.58
CA ILE A 646 44.42 -11.79 -1.58
C ILE A 646 44.29 -10.95 -2.86
N ALA A 647 43.20 -11.15 -3.61
CA ALA A 647 42.85 -10.29 -4.74
C ALA A 647 41.84 -9.21 -4.28
N LYS A 648 41.97 -7.98 -4.77
CA LYS A 648 41.10 -6.85 -4.42
C LYS A 648 40.66 -6.09 -5.67
N ALA A 649 39.41 -5.69 -5.72
CA ALA A 649 38.94 -4.67 -6.67
C ALA A 649 38.10 -3.60 -5.97
N GLU A 650 38.05 -2.43 -6.58
CA GLU A 650 37.22 -1.29 -6.18
C GLU A 650 36.27 -0.94 -7.33
N ALA A 651 35.03 -0.57 -6.98
CA ALA A 651 33.99 -0.21 -7.94
C ALA A 651 33.13 0.94 -7.40
N LYS A 652 32.40 1.60 -8.29
CA LYS A 652 31.48 2.68 -7.92
C LYS A 652 30.17 2.13 -7.36
N VAL A 653 29.58 2.86 -6.43
CA VAL A 653 28.25 2.63 -5.88
C VAL A 653 27.38 3.85 -6.19
N THR A 654 26.09 3.64 -6.46
CA THR A 654 25.16 4.75 -6.68
C THR A 654 25.09 5.67 -5.45
N THR A 655 25.04 6.98 -5.70
CA THR A 655 24.92 8.01 -4.65
C THR A 655 23.63 7.86 -3.84
N ARG A 656 22.60 7.19 -4.40
CA ARG A 656 21.33 6.88 -3.73
C ARG A 656 21.41 5.72 -2.72
N PHE A 657 22.43 4.87 -2.75
CA PHE A 657 22.60 3.80 -1.75
C PHE A 657 23.00 4.47 -0.43
N LYS A 658 22.12 4.46 0.58
CA LYS A 658 22.39 5.16 1.87
C LYS A 658 22.55 4.23 3.07
N ALA A 659 22.14 2.97 2.92
CA ALA A 659 22.16 1.97 3.98
C ALA A 659 22.01 0.57 3.38
N MET A 660 22.42 -0.44 4.13
CA MET A 660 22.24 -1.85 3.79
C MET A 660 20.92 -2.34 4.41
N ASP A 661 19.81 -2.17 3.69
CA ASP A 661 18.47 -2.57 4.16
C ASP A 661 18.12 -3.98 3.78
N TRP A 662 18.44 -4.33 2.54
CA TRP A 662 18.02 -5.55 1.90
C TRP A 662 19.27 -6.27 1.43
N VAL A 663 19.57 -7.37 2.10
CA VAL A 663 20.71 -8.24 1.80
C VAL A 663 20.17 -9.53 1.23
N VAL A 664 20.72 -9.96 0.10
CA VAL A 664 20.30 -11.20 -0.56
C VAL A 664 21.49 -12.06 -0.93
N PHE A 665 21.30 -13.37 -0.79
CA PHE A 665 22.19 -14.40 -1.30
C PHE A 665 21.40 -15.25 -2.28
N VAL A 666 21.87 -15.35 -3.52
CA VAL A 666 21.13 -15.90 -4.65
C VAL A 666 21.93 -17.00 -5.32
N SER A 667 21.26 -18.11 -5.60
CA SER A 667 21.69 -19.06 -6.61
C SER A 667 21.11 -18.64 -7.95
N ASP A 668 21.99 -18.34 -8.91
CA ASP A 668 21.60 -17.90 -10.26
C ASP A 668 21.75 -19.03 -11.31
N ALA A 669 21.97 -20.27 -10.86
CA ALA A 669 22.13 -21.39 -11.76
C ALA A 669 20.75 -21.86 -12.28
N THR A 670 20.73 -22.45 -13.47
CA THR A 670 19.51 -23.07 -14.05
C THR A 670 19.67 -24.58 -14.23
N VAL A 671 20.74 -25.13 -13.68
CA VAL A 671 21.14 -26.53 -13.76
C VAL A 671 21.26 -27.09 -12.35
N LYS A 672 21.21 -28.42 -12.21
CA LYS A 672 21.41 -29.07 -10.91
C LYS A 672 22.86 -28.87 -10.43
N THR A 673 23.05 -27.96 -9.49
CA THR A 673 24.34 -27.63 -8.85
C THR A 673 24.06 -27.04 -7.47
N GLY A 674 25.10 -26.68 -6.72
CA GLY A 674 24.93 -26.06 -5.42
C GLY A 674 26.17 -25.31 -4.95
N PHE A 675 26.01 -24.62 -3.83
CA PHE A 675 27.13 -24.00 -3.12
C PHE A 675 26.85 -24.00 -1.62
N TYR A 676 27.91 -23.76 -0.85
CA TYR A 676 27.84 -23.65 0.60
C TYR A 676 28.26 -22.24 1.02
N LEU A 677 27.54 -21.70 1.99
CA LEU A 677 27.86 -20.43 2.66
C LEU A 677 28.07 -20.67 4.15
N ASP A 678 29.09 -20.03 4.70
CA ASP A 678 29.46 -20.14 6.10
C ASP A 678 30.02 -18.82 6.65
N ASN A 679 30.11 -18.69 7.98
CA ASN A 679 30.68 -17.54 8.69
C ASN A 679 30.23 -16.17 8.18
N ILE A 680 28.91 -16.00 8.02
CA ILE A 680 28.32 -14.76 7.49
C ILE A 680 28.39 -13.67 8.56
N VAL A 681 29.02 -12.55 8.21
CA VAL A 681 29.06 -11.33 9.01
C VAL A 681 28.50 -10.17 8.19
N LEU A 682 27.59 -9.40 8.76
CA LEU A 682 27.11 -8.12 8.22
C LEU A 682 27.14 -7.08 9.33
N GLU A 683 27.84 -5.98 9.12
CA GLU A 683 28.05 -4.96 10.14
C GLU A 683 28.03 -3.53 9.56
N ALA A 684 27.82 -2.56 10.45
CA ALA A 684 27.97 -1.14 10.15
C ALA A 684 28.82 -0.49 11.25
N LYS A 685 29.75 0.38 10.85
CA LYS A 685 30.61 1.17 11.74
C LYS A 685 30.40 2.66 11.50
N ASN A 686 30.32 3.42 12.59
CA ASN A 686 30.10 4.87 12.59
C ASN A 686 31.37 5.70 12.76
N GLU A 687 32.49 5.04 13.07
CA GLU A 687 33.81 5.64 13.27
C GLU A 687 34.73 5.35 12.09
#